data_AF-A0A4R5VD23-F1
#
_entry.id   AF-A0A4R5VD23-F1
#
_cell.length_a   1.000
_cell.length_b   1.000
_cell.length_c   1.000
_cell.angle_alpha   90.00
_cell.angle_beta   90.00
_cell.angle_gamma   90.00
#
_symmetry.space_group_name_H-M   'P 1'
#
loop_
_entity.id
_entity.type
_entity.pdbx_description
1 polymer ?
#
loop_
_entity_poly.entity_id
_entity_poly.type
_entity_poly.pdbx_seq_one_letter_code
_entity_poly.pdbx_strand_id
1 'polypeptide(L)'
;MSVNERFPAIVSAALEGAARGWHVFPARIVDGGKRGYVKGKANGGARWGATTDPDAIRDYWSRWPEALLGIATGPQSGFFVIDADTPEGHDAEGVGTLRRWIEDHGDLPHTIEATTPSGGWHVYFKWPADLEIRNSQSKLASGIDVRGEGGMVLSPPTIKPGGGAYAWKNPPGLFEIADAPEWLLDKLRESQKPKLSERAAPPMHPSIPADLSEVAELLDHIDPDAGGYGQWCDVLMALHDHTGGGADGLALADQWSRHGAKYRPGEVAAKWQSFTPGGGIGLGTIAALARQGGADLSEIARRHKFSGQNGMTNDTWQRGAMQQASTADGAARPNKPDEIDLSQDALASDLGSRSFDADARHVASWGKWLFWTGARWEVDDKLDHLTRARVFLRTRAEELTDWAERKAAHLDATEGENKGDKLRTWAKDQARNLRSKNTVAAIEALARSNPASVARADDFDDNRLILGTPGGVVDLRTGILREARREDMVTKLTACPPAAPGTRPERWLAFLHEIFDGDEEITSFMQRAAGYALTGLTTEHKLLFLYGTGRNGKSVFLNTLTGLWGDYARRAAAETFLNTQGDKHATGLAGLQGARLVAGSELPKGKTWDESVIKDLTGGDRMTARFMRGDFFDFDPMLTLMIAGNNQPSFRGIDEAIRARVVLVPFLVTIPPERRDKTLPDKLKAEGPAILRWAIDGALEWQKRGLDVPATVAAASDEYMDDEDTLGQFLSDETEADAAGFTTTTDLHMRFTQWCERQGLHTWTAHTLRKEMKSRGWQDARRKYGRGFVGLKLA
;
A
#
# COMPACT_ATOMS: atom_id res chain seq x y z
N MET A 1 -22.88 -18.74 0.93
CA MET A 1 -24.28 -18.63 0.47
C MET A 1 -24.74 -20.00 0.02
N SER A 2 -25.90 -20.46 0.52
CA SER A 2 -26.55 -21.68 0.05
C SER A 2 -27.17 -21.45 -1.35
N VAL A 3 -27.46 -22.54 -2.10
CA VAL A 3 -28.07 -22.45 -3.44
C VAL A 3 -29.41 -21.68 -3.42
N ASN A 4 -30.17 -21.78 -2.32
CA ASN A 4 -31.44 -21.06 -2.14
C ASN A 4 -31.28 -19.55 -1.87
N GLU A 5 -30.14 -19.08 -1.35
CA GLU A 5 -29.85 -17.65 -1.14
C GLU A 5 -29.29 -16.96 -2.38
N ARG A 6 -28.69 -17.73 -3.30
CA ARG A 6 -28.01 -17.22 -4.51
C ARG A 6 -28.99 -16.84 -5.62
N PHE A 7 -30.12 -17.56 -5.69
CA PHE A 7 -31.14 -17.37 -6.72
C PHE A 7 -31.79 -15.96 -6.69
N PRO A 8 -32.25 -15.42 -5.53
CA PRO A 8 -32.80 -14.07 -5.49
C PRO A 8 -31.78 -12.98 -5.85
N ALA A 9 -30.50 -13.17 -5.48
CA ALA A 9 -29.46 -12.17 -5.68
C ALA A 9 -29.05 -12.00 -7.15
N ILE A 10 -28.90 -13.09 -7.90
CA ILE A 10 -28.54 -13.03 -9.33
C ILE A 10 -29.69 -12.42 -10.15
N VAL A 11 -30.94 -12.80 -9.87
CA VAL A 11 -32.10 -12.25 -10.57
C VAL A 11 -32.24 -10.75 -10.30
N SER A 12 -32.06 -10.32 -9.04
CA SER A 12 -32.06 -8.89 -8.70
C SER A 12 -30.98 -8.14 -9.49
N ALA A 13 -29.75 -8.64 -9.50
CA ALA A 13 -28.65 -8.03 -10.24
C ALA A 13 -28.89 -8.00 -11.76
N ALA A 14 -29.53 -9.03 -12.33
CA ALA A 14 -29.87 -9.08 -13.74
C ALA A 14 -30.94 -8.01 -14.11
N LEU A 15 -31.99 -7.89 -13.29
CA LEU A 15 -33.04 -6.89 -13.47
C LEU A 15 -32.50 -5.47 -13.30
N GLU A 16 -31.60 -5.28 -12.34
CA GLU A 16 -30.88 -4.04 -12.12
C GLU A 16 -30.00 -3.65 -13.31
N GLY A 17 -29.27 -4.59 -13.89
CA GLY A 17 -28.49 -4.35 -15.12
C GLY A 17 -29.39 -3.99 -16.29
N ALA A 18 -30.50 -4.70 -16.46
CA ALA A 18 -31.48 -4.43 -17.51
C ALA A 18 -32.13 -3.03 -17.39
N ALA A 19 -32.44 -2.59 -16.17
CA ALA A 19 -32.94 -1.24 -15.92
C ALA A 19 -31.93 -0.13 -16.30
N ARG A 20 -30.63 -0.47 -16.37
CA ARG A 20 -29.54 0.41 -16.85
C ARG A 20 -29.30 0.28 -18.35
N GLY A 21 -30.13 -0.48 -19.07
CA GLY A 21 -29.99 -0.75 -20.51
C GLY A 21 -29.01 -1.87 -20.85
N TRP A 22 -28.47 -2.60 -19.87
CA TRP A 22 -27.52 -3.68 -20.13
C TRP A 22 -28.25 -4.94 -20.58
N HIS A 23 -27.85 -5.48 -21.73
CA HIS A 23 -28.45 -6.70 -22.26
C HIS A 23 -27.85 -7.92 -21.54
N VAL A 24 -28.64 -8.51 -20.65
CA VAL A 24 -28.22 -9.63 -19.78
C VAL A 24 -28.69 -10.97 -20.32
N PHE A 25 -27.99 -12.06 -19.97
CA PHE A 25 -28.37 -13.42 -20.36
C PHE A 25 -27.89 -14.48 -19.35
N PRO A 26 -28.56 -15.64 -19.29
CA PRO A 26 -28.16 -16.77 -18.47
C PRO A 26 -26.93 -17.45 -19.08
N ALA A 27 -25.79 -17.36 -18.39
CA ALA A 27 -24.51 -17.91 -18.81
C ALA A 27 -24.14 -19.18 -18.06
N ARG A 28 -23.24 -19.97 -18.65
CA ARG A 28 -22.61 -21.15 -18.07
C ARG A 28 -21.17 -21.30 -18.56
N ILE A 29 -20.42 -22.15 -17.88
CA ILE A 29 -19.08 -22.56 -18.29
C ILE A 29 -19.16 -24.00 -18.81
N VAL A 30 -18.67 -24.22 -20.03
CA VAL A 30 -18.61 -25.53 -20.69
C VAL A 30 -17.21 -25.68 -21.28
N ASP A 31 -16.50 -26.74 -20.92
CA ASP A 31 -15.13 -27.03 -21.35
C ASP A 31 -14.17 -25.84 -21.15
N GLY A 32 -14.30 -25.16 -20.00
CA GLY A 32 -13.52 -23.95 -19.66
C GLY A 32 -13.97 -22.66 -20.36
N GLY A 33 -14.87 -22.72 -21.35
CA GLY A 33 -15.38 -21.58 -22.10
C GLY A 33 -16.71 -21.01 -21.59
N LYS A 34 -16.86 -19.68 -21.65
CA LYS A 34 -18.11 -18.96 -21.33
C LYS A 34 -19.13 -19.15 -22.47
N ARG A 35 -20.34 -19.67 -22.16
CA ARG A 35 -21.43 -19.93 -23.12
C ARG A 35 -22.77 -19.47 -22.57
N GLY A 36 -23.69 -19.04 -23.43
CA GLY A 36 -25.10 -18.81 -23.04
C GLY A 36 -25.90 -20.11 -22.99
N TYR A 37 -26.93 -20.19 -22.14
CA TYR A 37 -27.93 -21.26 -22.19
C TYR A 37 -28.81 -21.16 -23.44
N VAL A 38 -29.12 -19.94 -23.86
CA VAL A 38 -29.93 -19.66 -25.05
C VAL A 38 -29.03 -19.49 -26.27
N LYS A 39 -29.41 -20.10 -27.40
CA LYS A 39 -28.78 -19.86 -28.70
C LYS A 39 -29.53 -18.74 -29.42
N GLY A 40 -28.82 -17.82 -30.09
CA GLY A 40 -29.43 -16.61 -30.63
C GLY A 40 -30.54 -16.82 -31.68
N LYS A 41 -30.59 -17.98 -32.35
CA LYS A 41 -31.68 -18.33 -33.27
C LYS A 41 -33.03 -18.60 -32.58
N ALA A 42 -33.06 -18.81 -31.26
CA ALA A 42 -34.28 -19.15 -30.52
C ALA A 42 -35.05 -17.93 -29.97
N ASN A 43 -34.43 -16.74 -29.88
CA ASN A 43 -35.01 -15.51 -29.30
C ASN A 43 -34.77 -14.29 -30.21
N GLY A 44 -35.36 -14.28 -31.41
CA GLY A 44 -35.35 -13.11 -32.29
C GLY A 44 -33.98 -12.71 -32.88
N GLY A 45 -32.96 -13.56 -32.76
CA GLY A 45 -31.63 -13.33 -33.36
C GLY A 45 -30.55 -12.80 -32.41
N ALA A 46 -30.91 -12.34 -31.21
CA ALA A 46 -29.96 -11.76 -30.26
C ALA A 46 -28.95 -12.81 -29.75
N ARG A 47 -27.65 -12.51 -29.82
CA ARG A 47 -26.58 -13.44 -29.39
C ARG A 47 -26.78 -13.79 -27.90
N TRP A 48 -26.74 -15.09 -27.59
CA TRP A 48 -27.03 -15.65 -26.25
C TRP A 48 -28.43 -15.39 -25.67
N GLY A 49 -29.37 -14.86 -26.48
CA GLY A 49 -30.67 -14.42 -25.98
C GLY A 49 -30.56 -13.22 -25.04
N ALA A 50 -29.54 -12.37 -25.19
CA ALA A 50 -29.37 -11.20 -24.35
C ALA A 50 -30.57 -10.24 -24.47
N THR A 51 -31.10 -9.80 -23.33
CA THR A 51 -32.34 -9.02 -23.26
C THR A 51 -32.30 -8.00 -22.11
N THR A 52 -33.12 -6.96 -22.22
CA THR A 52 -33.45 -6.02 -21.14
C THR A 52 -34.88 -6.20 -20.61
N ASP A 53 -35.64 -7.13 -21.19
CA ASP A 53 -37.02 -7.41 -20.79
C ASP A 53 -37.06 -8.10 -19.41
N PRO A 54 -37.64 -7.46 -18.37
CA PRO A 54 -37.75 -8.04 -17.03
C PRO A 54 -38.44 -9.40 -16.97
N ASP A 55 -39.42 -9.64 -17.84
CA ASP A 55 -40.19 -10.89 -17.81
C ASP A 55 -39.41 -12.04 -18.45
N ALA A 56 -38.69 -11.78 -19.54
CA ALA A 56 -37.74 -12.71 -20.12
C ALA A 56 -36.61 -13.06 -19.14
N ILE A 57 -36.12 -12.08 -18.36
CA ILE A 57 -35.10 -12.29 -17.32
C ILE A 57 -35.64 -13.21 -16.22
N ARG A 58 -36.85 -12.96 -15.71
CA ARG A 58 -37.44 -13.83 -14.68
C ARG A 58 -37.64 -15.26 -15.20
N ASP A 59 -38.08 -15.42 -16.44
CA ASP A 59 -38.25 -16.72 -17.09
C ASP A 59 -36.91 -17.47 -17.25
N TYR A 60 -35.84 -16.77 -17.65
CA TYR A 60 -34.51 -17.37 -17.79
C TYR A 60 -34.01 -18.01 -16.51
N TRP A 61 -34.06 -17.30 -15.39
CA TRP A 61 -33.57 -17.84 -14.12
C TRP A 61 -34.56 -18.83 -13.49
N SER A 62 -35.86 -18.70 -13.73
CA SER A 62 -36.83 -19.76 -13.38
C SER A 62 -36.49 -21.10 -14.07
N ARG A 63 -36.10 -21.06 -15.35
CA ARG A 63 -35.69 -22.25 -16.12
C ARG A 63 -34.29 -22.75 -15.79
N TRP A 64 -33.36 -21.85 -15.46
CA TRP A 64 -31.97 -22.17 -15.12
C TRP A 64 -31.55 -21.49 -13.81
N PRO A 65 -31.96 -22.02 -12.64
CA PRO A 65 -31.69 -21.40 -11.35
C PRO A 65 -30.19 -21.22 -11.02
N GLU A 66 -29.34 -22.05 -11.62
CA GLU A 66 -27.89 -22.04 -11.41
C GLU A 66 -27.13 -21.18 -12.45
N ALA A 67 -27.84 -20.54 -13.38
CA ALA A 67 -27.19 -19.76 -14.43
C ALA A 67 -26.40 -18.58 -13.86
N LEU A 68 -25.20 -18.39 -14.40
CA LEU A 68 -24.34 -17.24 -14.12
C LEU A 68 -24.90 -15.99 -14.82
N LEU A 69 -24.56 -14.81 -14.31
CA LEU A 69 -24.97 -13.55 -14.92
C LEU A 69 -23.98 -13.14 -16.01
N GLY A 70 -24.40 -13.28 -17.27
CA GLY A 70 -23.68 -12.74 -18.43
C GLY A 70 -24.24 -11.40 -18.86
N ILE A 71 -23.37 -10.48 -19.28
CA ILE A 71 -23.74 -9.22 -19.92
C ILE A 71 -23.08 -9.17 -21.30
N ALA A 72 -23.87 -8.87 -22.33
CA ALA A 72 -23.35 -8.72 -23.67
C ALA A 72 -22.72 -7.32 -23.84
N THR A 73 -21.49 -7.25 -24.31
CA THR A 73 -20.77 -5.99 -24.57
C THR A 73 -21.04 -5.50 -25.99
N GLY A 74 -20.89 -4.20 -26.22
CA GLY A 74 -21.17 -3.59 -27.52
C GLY A 74 -22.16 -2.42 -27.46
N PRO A 75 -22.51 -1.86 -28.62
CA PRO A 75 -23.38 -0.68 -28.70
C PRO A 75 -24.76 -0.93 -28.07
N GLN A 76 -25.27 -2.16 -28.13
CA GLN A 76 -26.56 -2.55 -27.53
C GLN A 76 -26.62 -2.32 -26.00
N SER A 77 -25.52 -2.52 -25.29
CA SER A 77 -25.44 -2.28 -23.84
C SER A 77 -24.79 -0.93 -23.51
N GLY A 78 -24.35 -0.19 -24.52
CA GLY A 78 -23.75 1.13 -24.37
C GLY A 78 -22.33 1.15 -23.80
N PHE A 79 -21.62 0.01 -23.74
CA PHE A 79 -20.26 -0.05 -23.21
C PHE A 79 -19.39 -1.15 -23.82
N PHE A 80 -18.07 -0.99 -23.68
CA PHE A 80 -17.05 -2.01 -23.90
C PHE A 80 -16.22 -2.21 -22.62
N VAL A 81 -15.45 -3.30 -22.55
CA VAL A 81 -14.63 -3.63 -21.36
C VAL A 81 -13.20 -3.93 -21.76
N ILE A 82 -12.25 -3.34 -21.04
CA ILE A 82 -10.85 -3.81 -21.00
C ILE A 82 -10.75 -4.90 -19.95
N ASP A 83 -10.36 -6.09 -20.38
CA ASP A 83 -10.23 -7.30 -19.55
C ASP A 83 -8.74 -7.62 -19.45
N ALA A 84 -8.13 -7.27 -18.30
CA ALA A 84 -6.72 -7.44 -18.05
C ALA A 84 -6.48 -8.70 -17.20
N ASP A 85 -5.81 -9.69 -17.78
CA ASP A 85 -5.57 -10.99 -17.15
C ASP A 85 -4.36 -10.98 -16.20
N THR A 86 -4.30 -11.94 -15.28
CA THR A 86 -3.16 -12.20 -14.39
C THR A 86 -2.37 -13.43 -14.84
N PRO A 87 -1.05 -13.51 -14.55
CA PRO A 87 -0.23 -14.67 -14.88
C PRO A 87 -0.74 -15.97 -14.26
N GLU A 88 -1.26 -15.88 -13.03
CA GLU A 88 -1.81 -17.01 -12.26
C GLU A 88 -3.01 -17.69 -12.93
N GLY A 89 -3.68 -17.02 -13.87
CA GLY A 89 -4.84 -17.56 -14.59
C GLY A 89 -4.62 -17.83 -16.09
N HIS A 90 -3.70 -17.11 -16.74
CA HIS A 90 -3.65 -17.03 -18.20
C HIS A 90 -2.23 -16.98 -18.81
N ASP A 91 -1.17 -17.17 -18.01
CA ASP A 91 0.24 -17.12 -18.47
C ASP A 91 0.60 -15.79 -19.17
N ALA A 92 -0.07 -14.71 -18.78
CA ALA A 92 0.10 -13.36 -19.31
C ALA A 92 -0.07 -12.27 -18.24
N GLU A 93 0.78 -11.24 -18.24
CA GLU A 93 0.79 -10.14 -17.25
C GLU A 93 -0.04 -8.93 -17.72
N GLY A 94 -1.33 -9.15 -17.97
CA GLY A 94 -2.26 -8.10 -18.42
C GLY A 94 -2.45 -6.98 -17.41
N VAL A 95 -2.71 -7.32 -16.14
CA VAL A 95 -2.89 -6.31 -15.07
C VAL A 95 -1.64 -5.43 -14.92
N GLY A 96 -0.44 -6.02 -14.98
CA GLY A 96 0.82 -5.28 -14.95
C GLY A 96 0.97 -4.36 -16.16
N THR A 97 0.61 -4.86 -17.35
CA THR A 97 0.63 -4.06 -18.58
C THR A 97 -0.32 -2.86 -18.52
N LEU A 98 -1.56 -3.06 -18.06
CA LEU A 98 -2.53 -1.97 -17.91
C LEU A 98 -2.07 -0.94 -16.86
N ARG A 99 -1.45 -1.38 -15.76
CA ARG A 99 -0.87 -0.46 -14.76
C ARG A 99 0.26 0.38 -15.33
N ARG A 100 1.19 -0.22 -16.09
CA ARG A 100 2.24 0.54 -16.78
C ARG A 100 1.65 1.56 -17.75
N TRP A 101 0.60 1.22 -18.49
CA TRP A 101 -0.06 2.20 -19.35
C TRP A 101 -0.68 3.36 -18.59
N ILE A 102 -1.27 3.09 -17.42
CA ILE A 102 -1.79 4.13 -16.53
C ILE A 102 -0.66 5.03 -16.02
N GLU A 103 0.47 4.45 -15.62
CA GLU A 103 1.67 5.19 -15.19
C GLU A 103 2.22 6.07 -16.33
N ASP A 104 2.29 5.53 -17.54
CA ASP A 104 2.88 6.18 -18.70
C ASP A 104 1.97 7.27 -19.32
N HIS A 105 0.65 7.06 -19.31
CA HIS A 105 -0.32 7.89 -20.08
C HIS A 105 -1.33 8.64 -19.20
N GLY A 106 -1.34 8.39 -17.89
CA GLY A 106 -2.24 9.00 -16.91
C GLY A 106 -3.40 8.11 -16.46
N ASP A 107 -3.98 8.48 -15.30
CA ASP A 107 -5.04 7.72 -14.62
C ASP A 107 -6.28 7.45 -15.49
N LEU A 108 -6.90 6.29 -15.25
CA LEU A 108 -8.23 6.01 -15.80
C LEU A 108 -9.28 6.86 -15.08
N PRO A 109 -10.32 7.33 -15.79
CA PRO A 109 -11.43 8.01 -15.14
C PRO A 109 -12.14 7.06 -14.16
N HIS A 110 -12.76 7.64 -13.13
CA HIS A 110 -13.58 6.88 -12.19
C HIS A 110 -14.77 6.24 -12.92
N THR A 111 -14.64 4.95 -13.22
CA THR A 111 -15.64 4.18 -13.95
C THR A 111 -15.96 2.88 -13.21
N ILE A 112 -16.95 2.13 -13.71
CA ILE A 112 -17.30 0.82 -13.16
C ILE A 112 -16.14 -0.17 -13.38
N GLU A 113 -15.81 -0.91 -12.35
CA GLU A 113 -14.69 -1.86 -12.34
C GLU A 113 -15.07 -3.13 -11.58
N ALA A 114 -14.60 -4.28 -12.06
CA ALA A 114 -14.78 -5.57 -11.38
C ALA A 114 -13.48 -6.38 -11.37
N THR A 115 -13.30 -7.21 -10.34
CA THR A 115 -12.23 -8.19 -10.26
C THR A 115 -12.75 -9.57 -10.61
N THR A 116 -11.97 -10.34 -11.36
CA THR A 116 -12.29 -11.73 -11.72
C THR A 116 -11.83 -12.70 -10.62
N PRO A 117 -12.34 -13.95 -10.60
CA PRO A 117 -11.89 -14.97 -9.65
C PRO A 117 -10.40 -15.27 -9.65
N SER A 118 -9.69 -15.03 -10.77
CA SER A 118 -8.24 -15.23 -10.91
C SER A 118 -7.43 -13.96 -10.60
N GLY A 119 -8.07 -12.89 -10.12
CA GLY A 119 -7.41 -11.61 -9.84
C GLY A 119 -7.28 -10.67 -11.04
N GLY A 120 -7.87 -11.02 -12.19
CA GLY A 120 -7.93 -10.14 -13.36
C GLY A 120 -8.81 -8.91 -13.12
N TRP A 121 -8.65 -7.88 -13.97
CA TRP A 121 -9.27 -6.58 -13.81
C TRP A 121 -10.13 -6.22 -15.02
N HIS A 122 -11.44 -6.14 -14.82
CA HIS A 122 -12.38 -5.60 -15.79
C HIS A 122 -12.59 -4.10 -15.56
N VAL A 123 -12.36 -3.28 -16.58
CA VAL A 123 -12.66 -1.84 -16.58
C VAL A 123 -13.67 -1.51 -17.67
N TYR A 124 -14.81 -0.94 -17.29
CA TYR A 124 -15.94 -0.67 -18.18
C TYR A 124 -15.86 0.75 -18.71
N PHE A 125 -16.03 0.94 -20.02
CA PHE A 125 -16.05 2.26 -20.64
C PHE A 125 -17.23 2.43 -21.57
N LYS A 126 -17.73 3.66 -21.66
CA LYS A 126 -18.89 4.00 -22.48
C LYS A 126 -18.56 3.73 -23.94
N TRP A 127 -19.56 3.25 -24.69
CA TRP A 127 -19.39 2.99 -26.11
C TRP A 127 -19.19 4.31 -26.87
N PRO A 128 -18.05 4.52 -27.55
CA PRO A 128 -17.81 5.74 -28.32
C PRO A 128 -18.67 5.73 -29.59
N ALA A 129 -19.21 6.89 -29.96
CA ALA A 129 -20.05 7.02 -31.14
C ALA A 129 -19.26 6.97 -32.47
N ASP A 130 -17.97 7.29 -32.42
CA ASP A 130 -17.08 7.50 -33.57
C ASP A 130 -16.09 6.34 -33.80
N LEU A 131 -16.16 5.26 -33.01
CA LEU A 131 -15.23 4.13 -33.11
C LEU A 131 -15.94 2.78 -32.99
N GLU A 132 -15.82 1.94 -34.01
CA GLU A 132 -16.31 0.55 -33.99
C GLU A 132 -15.33 -0.33 -33.19
N ILE A 133 -15.69 -0.74 -31.97
CA ILE A 133 -14.82 -1.56 -31.13
C ILE A 133 -15.16 -3.04 -31.28
N ARG A 134 -14.37 -3.78 -32.05
CA ARG A 134 -14.57 -5.24 -32.19
C ARG A 134 -14.02 -6.01 -31.00
N ASN A 135 -14.69 -7.10 -30.64
CA ASN A 135 -14.15 -8.03 -29.64
C ASN A 135 -12.80 -8.62 -30.12
N SER A 136 -11.77 -8.54 -29.29
CA SER A 136 -10.44 -9.03 -29.61
C SER A 136 -9.71 -9.57 -28.40
N GLN A 137 -8.74 -10.46 -28.64
CA GLN A 137 -7.90 -11.04 -27.61
C GLN A 137 -6.45 -10.66 -27.84
N SER A 138 -5.79 -10.14 -26.81
CA SER A 138 -4.37 -9.76 -26.81
C SER A 138 -3.89 -8.92 -28.01
N LYS A 139 -4.79 -8.18 -28.67
CA LYS A 139 -4.44 -7.33 -29.82
C LYS A 139 -3.79 -6.02 -29.41
N LEU A 140 -4.17 -5.49 -28.25
CA LEU A 140 -3.58 -4.27 -27.69
C LEU A 140 -2.22 -4.58 -27.05
N ALA A 141 -2.15 -5.65 -26.25
CA ALA A 141 -0.95 -6.23 -25.69
C ALA A 141 -1.23 -7.64 -25.16
N SER A 142 -0.19 -8.42 -24.88
CA SER A 142 -0.33 -9.73 -24.24
C SER A 142 -1.10 -9.62 -22.92
N GLY A 143 -2.16 -10.41 -22.75
CA GLY A 143 -2.98 -10.39 -21.54
C GLY A 143 -3.97 -9.22 -21.43
N ILE A 144 -4.07 -8.36 -22.46
CA ILE A 144 -5.09 -7.31 -22.55
C ILE A 144 -6.13 -7.68 -23.62
N ASP A 145 -7.30 -8.08 -23.16
CA ASP A 145 -8.45 -8.41 -23.98
C ASP A 145 -9.42 -7.22 -24.09
N VAL A 146 -10.05 -7.08 -25.26
CA VAL A 146 -11.10 -6.08 -25.49
C VAL A 146 -12.43 -6.80 -25.68
N ARG A 147 -13.34 -6.65 -24.72
CA ARG A 147 -14.73 -7.14 -24.84
C ARG A 147 -15.57 -6.04 -25.51
N GLY A 148 -15.48 -6.00 -26.82
CA GLY A 148 -16.21 -5.07 -27.71
C GLY A 148 -17.52 -5.66 -28.24
N GLU A 149 -17.97 -5.21 -29.41
CA GLU A 149 -19.15 -5.73 -30.08
C GLU A 149 -19.02 -7.24 -30.35
N GLY A 150 -20.08 -7.98 -29.99
CA GLY A 150 -20.10 -9.44 -30.07
C GLY A 150 -19.33 -10.15 -28.94
N GLY A 151 -18.82 -9.41 -27.95
CA GLY A 151 -18.19 -9.92 -26.73
C GLY A 151 -19.17 -10.09 -25.56
N MET A 152 -18.68 -10.65 -24.46
CA MET A 152 -19.43 -10.76 -23.20
C MET A 152 -18.51 -10.65 -21.99
N VAL A 153 -19.10 -10.33 -20.84
CA VAL A 153 -18.49 -10.46 -19.52
C VAL A 153 -19.40 -11.23 -18.58
N LEU A 154 -18.82 -11.90 -17.58
CA LEU A 154 -19.57 -12.37 -16.42
C LEU A 154 -19.53 -11.29 -15.35
N SER A 155 -20.67 -11.05 -14.72
CA SER A 155 -20.85 -9.93 -13.78
C SER A 155 -21.10 -10.44 -12.35
N PRO A 156 -20.62 -9.72 -11.30
CA PRO A 156 -21.06 -9.96 -9.93
C PRO A 156 -22.60 -9.96 -9.83
N PRO A 157 -23.22 -10.78 -8.96
CA PRO A 157 -22.61 -11.60 -7.91
C PRO A 157 -22.22 -13.03 -8.37
N THR A 158 -21.85 -13.23 -9.64
CA THR A 158 -21.47 -14.54 -10.18
C THR A 158 -20.28 -15.18 -9.43
N ILE A 159 -20.44 -16.44 -9.01
CA ILE A 159 -19.39 -17.31 -8.46
C ILE A 159 -19.10 -18.43 -9.47
N LYS A 160 -17.82 -18.65 -9.81
CA LYS A 160 -17.41 -19.66 -10.79
C LYS A 160 -17.58 -21.08 -10.21
N PRO A 161 -17.98 -22.08 -11.01
CA PRO A 161 -17.87 -23.50 -10.62
C PRO A 161 -16.41 -23.82 -10.24
N GLY A 162 -16.18 -24.41 -9.07
CA GLY A 162 -14.84 -24.70 -8.53
C GLY A 162 -14.32 -23.69 -7.49
N GLY A 163 -15.06 -22.61 -7.20
CA GLY A 163 -14.67 -21.58 -6.23
C GLY A 163 -14.20 -20.28 -6.90
N GLY A 164 -14.22 -19.19 -6.13
CA GLY A 164 -13.88 -17.83 -6.60
C GLY A 164 -15.06 -17.04 -7.18
N ALA A 165 -15.13 -15.75 -6.84
CA ALA A 165 -16.26 -14.88 -7.16
C ALA A 165 -15.81 -13.67 -7.98
N TYR A 166 -16.67 -13.21 -8.89
CA TYR A 166 -16.55 -11.87 -9.45
C TYR A 166 -17.00 -10.87 -8.38
N ALA A 167 -16.21 -9.82 -8.16
CA ALA A 167 -16.54 -8.77 -7.19
C ALA A 167 -16.46 -7.39 -7.85
N TRP A 168 -17.40 -6.50 -7.52
CA TRP A 168 -17.30 -5.10 -7.95
C TRP A 168 -16.18 -4.42 -7.16
N LYS A 169 -15.24 -3.79 -7.86
CA LYS A 169 -14.27 -2.85 -7.28
C LYS A 169 -14.88 -1.45 -7.21
N ASN A 170 -15.48 -1.01 -8.33
CA ASN A 170 -16.31 0.19 -8.41
C ASN A 170 -17.72 -0.25 -8.86
N PRO A 171 -18.71 -0.36 -7.95
CA PRO A 171 -20.00 -0.97 -8.27
C PRO A 171 -20.96 -0.05 -9.03
N PRO A 172 -21.84 -0.62 -9.89
CA PRO A 172 -22.94 0.12 -10.49
C PRO A 172 -23.86 0.72 -9.42
N GLY A 173 -24.23 1.99 -9.59
CA GLY A 173 -25.06 2.74 -8.63
C GLY A 173 -24.28 3.67 -7.70
N LEU A 174 -22.96 3.46 -7.54
CA LEU A 174 -22.04 4.46 -6.97
C LEU A 174 -21.17 5.11 -8.05
N PHE A 175 -20.92 4.38 -9.14
CA PHE A 175 -20.15 4.84 -10.28
C PHE A 175 -20.99 4.70 -11.55
N GLU A 176 -20.85 5.67 -12.45
CA GLU A 176 -21.36 5.61 -13.81
C GLU A 176 -20.27 5.07 -14.75
N ILE A 177 -20.67 4.57 -15.92
CA ILE A 177 -19.71 4.18 -16.94
C ILE A 177 -19.16 5.46 -17.58
N ALA A 178 -17.87 5.71 -17.40
CA ALA A 178 -17.20 6.89 -17.93
C ALA A 178 -16.74 6.68 -19.39
N ASP A 179 -16.47 7.79 -20.09
CA ASP A 179 -15.79 7.77 -21.39
C ASP A 179 -14.35 7.22 -21.23
N ALA A 180 -13.86 6.48 -22.21
CA ALA A 180 -12.47 6.02 -22.20
C ALA A 180 -11.50 7.18 -22.43
N PRO A 181 -10.31 7.19 -21.82
CA PRO A 181 -9.31 8.21 -22.08
C PRO A 181 -8.79 8.12 -23.52
N GLU A 182 -8.44 9.26 -24.11
CA GLU A 182 -8.06 9.35 -25.54
C GLU A 182 -6.89 8.43 -25.90
N TRP A 183 -5.90 8.31 -25.00
CA TRP A 183 -4.75 7.44 -25.21
C TRP A 183 -5.13 5.96 -25.38
N LEU A 184 -6.21 5.51 -24.73
CA LEU A 184 -6.70 4.15 -24.84
C LEU A 184 -7.49 3.96 -26.14
N LEU A 185 -8.26 4.97 -26.54
CA LEU A 185 -8.94 5.00 -27.84
C LEU A 185 -7.94 4.99 -29.01
N ASP A 186 -6.81 5.69 -28.88
CA ASP A 186 -5.75 5.69 -29.89
C ASP A 186 -5.11 4.30 -30.05
N LYS A 187 -4.79 3.62 -28.93
CA LYS A 187 -4.31 2.23 -28.97
C LYS A 187 -5.32 1.30 -29.65
N LEU A 188 -6.63 1.48 -29.38
CA LEU A 188 -7.70 0.74 -30.06
C LEU A 188 -7.72 1.01 -31.56
N ARG A 189 -7.64 2.27 -32.00
CA ARG A 189 -7.59 2.67 -33.42
C ARG A 189 -6.39 2.06 -34.13
N GLU A 190 -5.22 2.09 -33.51
CA GLU A 190 -3.98 1.53 -34.06
C GLU A 190 -4.06 0.01 -34.25
N SER A 191 -4.62 -0.71 -33.27
CA SER A 191 -4.78 -2.17 -33.34
C SER A 191 -5.74 -2.65 -34.44
N GLN A 192 -6.56 -1.75 -34.99
CA GLN A 192 -7.55 -2.05 -36.03
C GLN A 192 -7.09 -1.71 -37.45
N LYS A 193 -5.92 -1.07 -37.64
CA LYS A 193 -5.39 -0.77 -38.98
C LYS A 193 -5.12 -2.07 -39.75
N PRO A 194 -5.60 -2.23 -40.99
CA PRO A 194 -5.37 -3.43 -41.78
C PRO A 194 -3.89 -3.61 -42.08
N LYS A 195 -3.36 -4.82 -41.85
CA LYS A 195 -2.03 -5.20 -42.34
C LYS A 195 -2.08 -5.29 -43.86
N LEU A 196 -1.25 -4.52 -44.56
CA LEU A 196 -1.08 -4.59 -46.01
C LEU A 196 -0.70 -6.02 -46.41
N SER A 197 -1.42 -6.58 -47.40
CA SER A 197 -1.27 -7.96 -47.86
C SER A 197 0.03 -8.14 -48.68
N GLU A 198 0.75 -9.22 -48.37
CA GLU A 198 1.88 -9.78 -49.10
C GLU A 198 1.60 -9.94 -50.61
N ARG A 199 2.39 -9.25 -51.46
CA ARG A 199 2.73 -9.77 -52.80
C ARG A 199 3.92 -9.02 -53.41
N ALA A 200 4.83 -9.84 -53.94
CA ALA A 200 5.99 -9.55 -54.78
C ALA A 200 7.29 -9.12 -54.07
N ALA A 201 8.11 -10.12 -53.73
CA ALA A 201 9.55 -9.97 -53.62
C ALA A 201 10.21 -10.27 -55.00
N PRO A 202 11.20 -9.49 -55.45
CA PRO A 202 12.22 -9.95 -56.36
C PRO A 202 13.54 -10.27 -55.62
N PRO A 203 14.42 -11.11 -56.19
CA PRO A 203 15.59 -11.65 -55.51
C PRO A 203 16.77 -10.69 -55.58
N MET A 204 17.57 -10.62 -54.52
CA MET A 204 18.91 -10.03 -54.58
C MET A 204 19.90 -10.89 -53.78
N HIS A 205 20.94 -11.35 -54.46
CA HIS A 205 22.21 -11.73 -53.84
C HIS A 205 23.12 -10.50 -53.85
N PRO A 206 23.68 -10.07 -52.70
CA PRO A 206 24.84 -9.18 -52.72
C PRO A 206 26.04 -9.77 -51.96
N SER A 207 27.23 -9.40 -52.45
CA SER A 207 28.50 -9.52 -51.74
C SER A 207 28.52 -8.58 -50.53
N ILE A 208 28.93 -9.08 -49.35
CA ILE A 208 28.99 -8.30 -48.10
C ILE A 208 30.00 -7.15 -48.25
N PRO A 209 29.62 -5.88 -47.99
CA PRO A 209 30.52 -4.74 -48.03
C PRO A 209 31.61 -4.81 -46.94
N ALA A 210 32.74 -4.14 -47.14
CA ALA A 210 33.91 -4.22 -46.26
C ALA A 210 33.65 -3.70 -44.83
N ASP A 211 32.63 -2.86 -44.60
CA ASP A 211 32.25 -2.32 -43.29
C ASP A 211 31.39 -3.27 -42.44
N LEU A 212 30.76 -4.28 -43.04
CA LEU A 212 29.95 -5.30 -42.37
C LEU A 212 30.72 -6.60 -42.08
N SER A 213 31.97 -6.68 -42.52
CA SER A 213 32.83 -7.85 -42.33
C SER A 213 33.11 -8.16 -40.85
N GLU A 214 33.29 -7.14 -40.02
CA GLU A 214 33.45 -7.28 -38.57
C GLU A 214 32.17 -7.80 -37.91
N VAL A 215 31.01 -7.30 -38.34
CA VAL A 215 29.71 -7.72 -37.82
C VAL A 215 29.40 -9.16 -38.22
N ALA A 216 29.77 -9.57 -39.44
CA ALA A 216 29.65 -10.95 -39.89
C ALA A 216 30.49 -11.92 -39.03
N GLU A 217 31.73 -11.57 -38.71
CA GLU A 217 32.58 -12.41 -37.85
C GLU A 217 32.05 -12.51 -36.40
N LEU A 218 31.42 -11.44 -35.89
CA LEU A 218 30.74 -11.50 -34.58
C LEU A 218 29.54 -12.44 -34.60
N LEU A 219 28.77 -12.46 -35.69
CA LEU A 219 27.60 -13.32 -35.85
C LEU A 219 27.97 -14.82 -35.93
N ASP A 220 29.15 -15.18 -36.42
CA ASP A 220 29.63 -16.57 -36.46
C ASP A 220 29.80 -17.17 -35.05
N HIS A 221 29.95 -16.33 -34.03
CA HIS A 221 30.01 -16.74 -32.63
C HIS A 221 28.62 -16.80 -31.96
N ILE A 222 27.53 -16.53 -32.68
CA ILE A 222 26.17 -16.54 -32.14
C ILE A 222 25.36 -17.63 -32.86
N ASP A 223 24.93 -18.65 -32.10
CA ASP A 223 24.02 -19.67 -32.62
C ASP A 223 22.58 -19.10 -32.72
N PRO A 224 21.95 -19.09 -33.92
CA PRO A 224 20.59 -18.58 -34.12
C PRO A 224 19.50 -19.26 -33.27
N ASP A 225 19.73 -20.49 -32.78
CA ASP A 225 18.75 -21.24 -31.99
C ASP A 225 18.96 -21.14 -30.47
N ALA A 226 20.10 -20.64 -29.99
CA ALA A 226 20.51 -20.75 -28.58
C ALA A 226 19.64 -19.94 -27.59
N GLY A 227 19.11 -18.79 -28.01
CA GLY A 227 18.27 -17.92 -27.16
C GLY A 227 16.79 -17.85 -27.55
N GLY A 228 16.31 -18.76 -28.40
CA GLY A 228 14.93 -18.78 -28.87
C GLY A 228 14.53 -17.56 -29.71
N TYR A 229 13.22 -17.41 -29.97
CA TYR A 229 12.71 -16.40 -30.91
C TYR A 229 13.00 -14.94 -30.51
N GLY A 230 13.10 -14.67 -29.20
CA GLY A 230 13.42 -13.33 -28.67
C GLY A 230 14.84 -12.90 -29.05
N GLN A 231 15.85 -13.71 -28.72
CA GLN A 231 17.25 -13.41 -29.07
C GLN A 231 17.46 -13.33 -30.59
N TRP A 232 16.77 -14.19 -31.35
CA TRP A 232 16.76 -14.12 -32.81
C TRP A 232 16.25 -12.77 -33.33
N CYS A 233 15.16 -12.25 -32.75
CA CYS A 233 14.66 -10.91 -33.07
C CYS A 233 15.63 -9.80 -32.65
N ASP A 234 16.31 -9.94 -31.51
CA ASP A 234 17.25 -8.92 -31.01
C ASP A 234 18.47 -8.78 -31.93
N VAL A 235 19.01 -9.88 -32.45
CA VAL A 235 20.10 -9.87 -33.44
C VAL A 235 19.64 -9.21 -34.74
N LEU A 236 18.44 -9.54 -35.21
CA LEU A 236 17.84 -8.90 -36.40
C LEU A 236 17.63 -7.40 -36.22
N MET A 237 17.12 -6.96 -35.07
CA MET A 237 16.90 -5.54 -34.76
C MET A 237 18.22 -4.77 -34.66
N ALA A 238 19.25 -5.37 -34.06
CA ALA A 238 20.57 -4.76 -33.97
C ALA A 238 21.23 -4.58 -35.35
N LEU A 239 21.10 -5.56 -36.25
CA LEU A 239 21.55 -5.43 -37.64
C LEU A 239 20.72 -4.38 -38.39
N HIS A 240 19.40 -4.38 -38.20
CA HIS A 240 18.49 -3.42 -38.83
C HIS A 240 18.80 -1.98 -38.40
N ASP A 241 19.04 -1.73 -37.12
CA ASP A 241 19.43 -0.41 -36.61
C ASP A 241 20.80 0.03 -37.15
N HIS A 242 21.78 -0.87 -37.16
CA HIS A 242 23.13 -0.57 -37.63
C HIS A 242 23.19 -0.22 -39.12
N THR A 243 22.45 -0.93 -39.97
CA THR A 243 22.44 -0.69 -41.43
C THR A 243 21.32 0.25 -41.87
N GLY A 244 20.60 0.87 -40.93
CA GLY A 244 19.44 1.72 -41.24
C GLY A 244 18.33 1.00 -42.01
N GLY A 245 18.18 -0.31 -41.82
CA GLY A 245 17.23 -1.18 -42.52
C GLY A 245 17.62 -1.53 -43.96
N GLY A 246 18.84 -1.18 -44.40
CA GLY A 246 19.34 -1.41 -45.76
C GLY A 246 19.39 -2.87 -46.21
N ALA A 247 19.48 -3.07 -47.53
CA ALA A 247 19.48 -4.39 -48.17
C ALA A 247 20.68 -5.27 -47.74
N ASP A 248 21.83 -4.66 -47.44
CA ASP A 248 23.04 -5.39 -47.03
C ASP A 248 22.91 -5.99 -45.62
N GLY A 249 22.25 -5.27 -44.69
CA GLY A 249 21.92 -5.79 -43.37
C GLY A 249 20.89 -6.91 -43.41
N LEU A 250 19.88 -6.78 -44.28
CA LEU A 250 18.90 -7.84 -44.51
C LEU A 250 19.56 -9.12 -45.04
N ALA A 251 20.49 -8.97 -46.01
CA ALA A 251 21.21 -10.10 -46.57
C ALA A 251 22.08 -10.81 -45.52
N LEU A 252 22.79 -10.05 -44.68
CA LEU A 252 23.61 -10.61 -43.60
C LEU A 252 22.75 -11.32 -42.54
N ALA A 253 21.60 -10.74 -42.17
CA ALA A 253 20.70 -11.34 -41.20
C ALA A 253 20.03 -12.62 -41.70
N ASP A 254 19.70 -12.68 -43.00
CA ASP A 254 19.17 -13.88 -43.64
C ASP A 254 20.24 -14.98 -43.72
N GLN A 255 21.48 -14.61 -44.06
CA GLN A 255 22.61 -15.54 -44.08
C GLN A 255 22.88 -16.16 -42.70
N TRP A 256 22.94 -15.34 -41.65
CA TRP A 256 23.15 -15.82 -40.29
C TRP A 256 22.00 -16.72 -39.84
N SER A 257 20.74 -16.32 -40.08
CA SER A 257 19.56 -17.08 -39.68
C SER A 257 19.47 -18.46 -40.32
N ARG A 258 20.03 -18.66 -41.52
CA ARG A 258 20.06 -19.96 -42.23
C ARG A 258 20.84 -21.04 -41.49
N HIS A 259 21.74 -20.68 -40.59
CA HIS A 259 22.48 -21.65 -39.79
C HIS A 259 21.62 -22.26 -38.67
N GLY A 260 20.45 -21.68 -38.36
CA GLY A 260 19.50 -22.23 -37.39
C GLY A 260 18.63 -23.34 -37.99
N ALA A 261 18.37 -24.39 -37.20
CA ALA A 261 17.57 -25.55 -37.58
C ALA A 261 16.08 -25.21 -37.84
N LYS A 262 15.61 -24.05 -37.35
CA LYS A 262 14.21 -23.60 -37.50
C LYS A 262 14.00 -22.61 -38.65
N TYR A 263 15.03 -22.29 -39.42
CA TYR A 263 14.96 -21.30 -40.50
C TYR A 263 13.91 -21.64 -41.57
N ARG A 264 13.13 -20.63 -41.99
CA ARG A 264 12.19 -20.71 -43.11
C ARG A 264 12.47 -19.62 -44.14
N PRO A 265 12.59 -19.95 -45.44
CA PRO A 265 12.78 -18.95 -46.48
C PRO A 265 11.71 -17.86 -46.44
N GLY A 266 12.12 -16.60 -46.38
CA GLY A 266 11.25 -15.42 -46.38
C GLY A 266 10.82 -14.91 -45.00
N GLU A 267 11.05 -15.67 -43.92
CA GLU A 267 10.67 -15.27 -42.55
C GLU A 267 11.51 -14.08 -42.04
N VAL A 268 12.81 -14.08 -42.37
CA VAL A 268 13.72 -12.98 -42.03
C VAL A 268 13.29 -11.69 -42.72
N ALA A 269 12.99 -11.71 -44.02
CA ALA A 269 12.58 -10.54 -44.77
C ALA A 269 11.24 -9.97 -44.29
N ALA A 270 10.28 -10.85 -43.97
CA ALA A 270 8.99 -10.44 -43.42
C ALA A 270 9.17 -9.77 -42.05
N LYS A 271 10.07 -10.31 -41.21
CA LYS A 271 10.34 -9.75 -39.89
C LYS A 271 11.12 -8.43 -39.98
N TRP A 272 12.09 -8.35 -40.88
CA TRP A 272 12.92 -7.17 -41.12
C TRP A 272 12.09 -5.93 -41.43
N GLN A 273 11.05 -6.08 -42.24
CA GLN A 273 10.13 -4.99 -42.61
C GLN A 273 9.25 -4.48 -41.45
N SER A 274 9.17 -5.24 -40.35
CA SER A 274 8.40 -4.87 -39.15
C SER A 274 9.19 -3.99 -38.18
N PHE A 275 10.49 -3.78 -38.40
CA PHE A 275 11.34 -3.01 -37.51
C PHE A 275 11.39 -1.53 -37.91
N THR A 276 11.47 -0.67 -36.90
CA THR A 276 11.65 0.78 -37.05
C THR A 276 13.00 1.19 -36.45
N PRO A 277 13.76 2.12 -37.07
CA PRO A 277 15.04 2.59 -36.50
C PRO A 277 14.87 3.22 -35.11
N GLY A 278 15.87 3.09 -34.23
CA GLY A 278 15.89 3.76 -32.92
C GLY A 278 15.25 3.00 -31.75
N GLY A 279 15.08 1.68 -31.86
CA GLY A 279 14.48 0.81 -30.84
C GLY A 279 15.36 0.46 -29.62
N GLY A 280 16.50 1.12 -29.43
CA GLY A 280 17.38 0.92 -28.27
C GLY A 280 18.25 -0.36 -28.29
N ILE A 281 18.08 -1.25 -29.28
CA ILE A 281 18.86 -2.48 -29.48
C ILE A 281 19.76 -2.28 -30.70
N GLY A 282 21.08 -2.18 -30.48
CA GLY A 282 22.08 -1.90 -31.52
C GLY A 282 23.26 -2.89 -31.48
N LEU A 283 24.35 -2.59 -32.18
CA LEU A 283 25.52 -3.50 -32.28
C LEU A 283 26.11 -3.94 -30.93
N GLY A 284 25.91 -3.18 -29.85
CA GLY A 284 26.30 -3.58 -28.51
C GLY A 284 25.67 -4.90 -28.06
N THR A 285 24.46 -5.21 -28.52
CA THR A 285 23.76 -6.47 -28.26
C THR A 285 24.41 -7.64 -29.00
N ILE A 286 24.77 -7.46 -30.28
CA ILE A 286 25.49 -8.48 -31.06
C ILE A 286 26.87 -8.74 -30.44
N ALA A 287 27.61 -7.71 -30.06
CA ALA A 287 28.91 -7.87 -29.41
C ALA A 287 28.80 -8.59 -28.04
N ALA A 288 27.76 -8.30 -27.26
CA ALA A 288 27.52 -8.98 -25.99
C ALA A 288 27.18 -10.47 -26.19
N LEU A 289 26.34 -10.80 -27.17
CA LEU A 289 25.97 -12.18 -27.50
C LEU A 289 27.16 -12.96 -28.08
N ALA A 290 27.93 -12.36 -28.98
CA ALA A 290 29.14 -12.98 -29.54
C ALA A 290 30.17 -13.30 -28.45
N ARG A 291 30.35 -12.39 -27.47
CA ARG A 291 31.22 -12.63 -26.30
C ARG A 291 30.73 -13.80 -25.44
N GLN A 292 29.42 -13.96 -25.29
CA GLN A 292 28.84 -15.12 -24.59
C GLN A 292 29.09 -16.43 -25.36
N GLY A 293 29.13 -16.38 -26.69
CA GLY A 293 29.56 -17.48 -27.56
C GLY A 293 31.08 -17.67 -27.67
N GLY A 294 31.88 -16.96 -26.87
CA GLY A 294 33.33 -17.12 -26.78
C GLY A 294 34.16 -16.23 -27.71
N ALA A 295 33.56 -15.22 -28.36
CA ALA A 295 34.27 -14.29 -29.22
C ALA A 295 35.25 -13.39 -28.44
N ASP A 296 36.50 -13.29 -28.92
CA ASP A 296 37.43 -12.24 -28.49
C ASP A 296 37.17 -10.96 -29.29
N LEU A 297 36.31 -10.10 -28.76
CA LEU A 297 35.92 -8.83 -29.39
C LEU A 297 37.11 -7.92 -29.70
N SER A 298 38.20 -7.99 -28.92
CA SER A 298 39.38 -7.13 -29.12
C SER A 298 40.25 -7.65 -30.27
N GLU A 299 40.29 -8.97 -30.46
CA GLU A 299 41.02 -9.58 -31.57
C GLU A 299 40.27 -9.41 -32.89
N ILE A 300 38.94 -9.62 -32.89
CA ILE A 300 38.07 -9.44 -34.06
C ILE A 300 38.14 -7.97 -34.55
N ALA A 301 37.98 -6.99 -33.66
CA ALA A 301 38.10 -5.57 -34.02
C ALA A 301 39.51 -5.18 -34.53
N ARG A 302 40.56 -5.90 -34.11
CA ARG A 302 41.95 -5.65 -34.57
C ARG A 302 42.18 -6.21 -35.97
N ARG A 303 41.57 -7.35 -36.33
CA ARG A 303 41.66 -7.95 -37.68
C ARG A 303 40.97 -7.10 -38.74
N HIS A 304 39.80 -6.53 -38.42
CA HIS A 304 38.99 -5.75 -39.36
C HIS A 304 39.42 -4.27 -39.50
N LYS A 305 40.31 -3.77 -38.63
CA LYS A 305 40.88 -2.41 -38.74
C LYS A 305 41.95 -2.22 -39.83
N PHE A 306 42.48 -3.28 -40.44
CA PHE A 306 43.61 -3.22 -41.38
C PHE A 306 43.27 -3.48 -42.87
N SER A 307 42.02 -3.80 -43.22
CA SER A 307 41.65 -4.22 -44.58
C SER A 307 41.08 -3.11 -45.49
N GLY A 308 40.86 -1.89 -44.97
CA GLY A 308 40.22 -0.80 -45.73
C GLY A 308 41.05 0.48 -45.83
N GLN A 309 42.05 0.54 -46.73
CA GLN A 309 42.61 1.80 -47.22
C GLN A 309 42.77 1.79 -48.74
N ASN A 310 41.97 2.60 -49.45
CA ASN A 310 42.51 3.63 -50.35
C ASN A 310 41.42 4.57 -50.89
N GLY A 311 41.53 5.86 -50.51
CA GLY A 311 40.70 6.97 -51.01
C GLY A 311 40.79 8.20 -50.08
N MET A 312 41.85 9.00 -50.25
CA MET A 312 42.15 10.29 -49.58
C MET A 312 40.91 11.19 -49.37
N THR A 313 40.70 11.88 -48.25
CA THR A 313 41.61 12.77 -47.48
C THR A 313 41.32 12.72 -45.98
N ASN A 314 42.39 12.90 -45.21
CA ASN A 314 42.52 12.66 -43.78
C ASN A 314 42.68 14.01 -43.07
N ASP A 315 41.68 14.48 -42.30
CA ASP A 315 41.89 15.58 -41.35
C ASP A 315 40.91 15.66 -40.15
N THR A 316 40.26 14.56 -39.77
CA THR A 316 39.51 14.52 -38.51
C THR A 316 39.58 13.13 -37.91
N TRP A 317 39.85 13.07 -36.61
CA TRP A 317 39.82 11.88 -35.73
C TRP A 317 41.11 11.08 -35.49
N GLN A 318 42.28 11.74 -35.44
CA GLN A 318 43.46 11.23 -34.71
C GLN A 318 43.84 12.01 -33.43
N ARG A 319 42.88 12.71 -32.81
CA ARG A 319 43.01 13.21 -31.43
C ARG A 319 41.75 12.90 -30.63
N GLY A 320 41.64 11.67 -30.14
CA GLY A 320 40.58 11.30 -29.22
C GLY A 320 40.61 9.82 -28.87
N ALA A 321 41.07 9.53 -27.66
CA ALA A 321 40.93 8.24 -26.97
C ALA A 321 41.87 7.11 -27.39
N MET A 322 43.13 7.21 -26.92
CA MET A 322 43.74 6.05 -26.27
C MET A 322 44.56 6.53 -25.08
N GLN A 323 43.95 6.48 -23.89
CA GLN A 323 44.56 6.17 -22.59
C GLN A 323 43.57 6.54 -21.48
N GLN A 324 42.95 5.52 -20.89
CA GLN A 324 43.04 5.41 -19.44
C GLN A 324 44.33 4.65 -19.16
N ALA A 325 45.38 5.40 -18.85
CA ALA A 325 46.31 4.95 -17.83
C ALA A 325 45.72 5.41 -16.50
N SER A 326 45.69 4.50 -15.54
CA SER A 326 45.41 4.78 -14.13
C SER A 326 46.13 6.04 -13.66
N THR A 327 45.39 6.98 -13.11
CA THR A 327 45.86 7.73 -11.94
C THR A 327 44.81 7.59 -10.86
N ALA A 328 45.27 7.24 -9.68
CA ALA A 328 44.53 7.35 -8.44
C ALA A 328 43.85 8.72 -8.35
N ASP A 329 42.74 8.76 -7.59
CA ASP A 329 41.81 9.88 -7.38
C ASP A 329 40.73 10.05 -8.46
N GLY A 330 39.59 9.41 -8.17
CA GLY A 330 38.33 9.61 -8.87
C GLY A 330 37.74 11.00 -8.58
N ALA A 331 38.16 12.00 -9.34
CA ALA A 331 37.45 13.27 -9.46
C ALA A 331 36.76 13.36 -10.82
N ALA A 332 35.49 13.75 -10.82
CA ALA A 332 34.75 14.13 -12.03
C ALA A 332 35.54 15.17 -12.83
N ARG A 333 35.48 15.11 -14.17
CA ARG A 333 36.02 16.20 -15.00
C ARG A 333 35.30 17.48 -14.56
N PRO A 334 35.98 18.47 -13.97
CA PRO A 334 35.31 19.71 -13.62
C PRO A 334 34.96 20.39 -14.94
N ASN A 335 33.70 20.83 -15.08
CA ASN A 335 33.37 21.88 -16.03
C ASN A 335 34.37 23.03 -15.82
N LYS A 336 34.64 23.83 -16.86
CA LYS A 336 35.34 25.10 -16.62
C LYS A 336 34.62 25.81 -15.47
N PRO A 337 35.32 26.48 -14.53
CA PRO A 337 34.71 27.03 -13.31
C PRO A 337 33.44 27.88 -13.54
N ASP A 338 33.29 28.39 -14.75
CA ASP A 338 32.19 29.26 -15.18
C ASP A 338 31.16 28.59 -16.12
N GLU A 339 31.10 27.26 -16.27
CA GLU A 339 30.10 26.59 -17.12
C GLU A 339 28.94 25.98 -16.33
N ILE A 340 27.71 26.38 -16.71
CA ILE A 340 26.47 25.90 -16.10
C ILE A 340 26.06 24.58 -16.76
N ASP A 341 26.05 23.49 -15.99
CA ASP A 341 25.46 22.22 -16.41
C ASP A 341 23.92 22.30 -16.34
N LEU A 342 23.27 22.00 -17.47
CA LEU A 342 21.82 22.03 -17.64
C LEU A 342 21.22 20.64 -17.85
N SER A 343 22.01 19.58 -17.70
CA SER A 343 21.48 18.22 -17.70
C SER A 343 20.48 18.05 -16.56
N GLN A 344 19.45 17.24 -16.78
CA GLN A 344 18.40 17.01 -15.78
C GLN A 344 18.97 16.40 -14.49
N ASP A 345 20.01 15.55 -14.62
CA ASP A 345 20.74 14.97 -13.50
C ASP A 345 21.51 16.02 -12.69
N ALA A 346 22.29 16.88 -13.35
CA ALA A 346 22.99 17.97 -12.67
C ALA A 346 22.03 18.96 -12.00
N LEU A 347 20.89 19.24 -12.62
CA LEU A 347 19.86 20.09 -12.04
C LEU A 347 19.16 19.44 -10.84
N ALA A 348 18.94 18.12 -10.87
CA ALA A 348 18.40 17.39 -9.72
C ALA A 348 19.40 17.32 -8.56
N SER A 349 20.69 17.12 -8.86
CA SER A 349 21.76 17.19 -7.86
C SER A 349 21.91 18.58 -7.26
N ASP A 350 21.83 19.64 -8.08
CA ASP A 350 21.86 21.03 -7.62
C ASP A 350 20.64 21.35 -6.74
N LEU A 351 19.43 20.94 -7.14
CA LEU A 351 18.22 21.04 -6.29
C LEU A 351 18.46 20.40 -4.92
N GLY A 352 18.97 19.17 -4.91
CA GLY A 352 19.32 18.43 -3.69
C GLY A 352 20.28 19.21 -2.78
N SER A 353 21.37 19.71 -3.36
CA SER A 353 22.42 20.44 -2.64
C SER A 353 21.93 21.78 -2.04
N ARG A 354 20.92 22.42 -2.63
CA ARG A 354 20.29 23.67 -2.16
C ARG A 354 19.24 23.44 -1.07
N SER A 355 19.56 22.57 -0.12
CA SER A 355 18.75 22.16 1.05
C SER A 355 17.60 21.19 0.79
N PHE A 356 17.25 20.87 -0.46
CA PHE A 356 16.16 19.92 -0.73
C PHE A 356 16.48 18.54 -0.15
N ASP A 357 17.70 18.04 -0.30
CA ASP A 357 18.12 16.76 0.29
C ASP A 357 18.19 16.78 1.82
N ALA A 358 18.28 17.97 2.43
CA ALA A 358 18.20 18.09 3.88
C ALA A 358 16.74 18.15 4.36
N ASP A 359 15.86 18.79 3.60
CA ASP A 359 14.53 19.17 4.04
C ASP A 359 13.41 18.33 3.44
N ALA A 360 13.72 17.39 2.54
CA ALA A 360 12.76 16.55 1.85
C ALA A 360 13.09 15.07 2.02
N ARG A 361 12.07 14.24 2.28
CA ARG A 361 12.17 12.78 2.26
C ARG A 361 11.03 12.20 1.45
N HIS A 362 11.35 11.38 0.46
CA HIS A 362 10.39 10.62 -0.30
C HIS A 362 10.29 9.20 0.26
N VAL A 363 9.06 8.77 0.55
CA VAL A 363 8.76 7.42 1.00
C VAL A 363 8.04 6.68 -0.12
N ALA A 364 8.77 5.78 -0.79
CA ALA A 364 8.27 5.08 -1.98
C ALA A 364 7.02 4.24 -1.70
N SER A 365 6.94 3.57 -0.54
CA SER A 365 5.77 2.77 -0.14
C SER A 365 4.52 3.61 0.10
N TRP A 366 4.68 4.91 0.38
CA TRP A 366 3.56 5.84 0.53
C TRP A 366 3.27 6.61 -0.76
N GLY A 367 4.25 6.69 -1.68
CA GLY A 367 4.20 7.57 -2.85
C GLY A 367 4.14 9.05 -2.47
N LYS A 368 4.75 9.43 -1.34
CA LYS A 368 4.63 10.78 -0.77
C LYS A 368 5.97 11.37 -0.38
N TRP A 369 6.06 12.68 -0.53
CA TRP A 369 7.10 13.51 0.06
C TRP A 369 6.73 13.90 1.50
N LEU A 370 7.75 14.05 2.34
CA LEU A 370 7.67 14.70 3.63
C LEU A 370 8.66 15.85 3.65
N PHE A 371 8.25 16.98 4.23
CA PHE A 371 9.08 18.15 4.38
C PHE A 371 9.36 18.47 5.84
N TRP A 372 10.61 18.85 6.12
CA TRP A 372 11.00 19.34 7.43
C TRP A 372 10.37 20.71 7.68
N THR A 373 9.63 20.83 8.78
CA THR A 373 8.92 22.07 9.17
C THR A 373 9.70 22.94 10.16
N GLY A 374 10.88 22.48 10.60
CA GLY A 374 11.59 23.05 11.75
C GLY A 374 11.35 22.29 13.05
N ALA A 375 10.25 21.53 13.15
CA ALA A 375 9.91 20.75 14.34
C ALA A 375 9.64 19.25 14.05
N ARG A 376 9.14 18.93 12.85
CA ARG A 376 8.81 17.57 12.42
C ARG A 376 8.95 17.40 10.91
N TRP A 377 8.90 16.16 10.46
CA TRP A 377 8.61 15.78 9.09
C TRP A 377 7.10 15.76 8.85
N GLU A 378 6.62 16.57 7.93
CA GLU A 378 5.20 16.68 7.59
C GLU A 378 4.93 16.18 6.17
N VAL A 379 3.93 15.34 6.02
CA VAL A 379 3.51 14.81 4.72
C VAL A 379 3.07 15.94 3.81
N ASP A 380 3.58 15.96 2.59
CA ASP A 380 3.18 16.92 1.56
C ASP A 380 1.78 16.57 1.02
N ASP A 381 0.80 17.39 1.40
CA ASP A 381 -0.58 17.33 0.94
C ASP A 381 -0.94 18.42 -0.08
N LYS A 382 0.03 19.29 -0.42
CA LYS A 382 -0.16 20.49 -1.26
C LYS A 382 0.66 20.48 -2.54
N LEU A 383 1.41 19.40 -2.80
CA LEU A 383 2.37 19.31 -3.90
C LEU A 383 3.48 20.37 -3.78
N ASP A 384 3.93 20.66 -2.55
CA ASP A 384 5.02 21.60 -2.28
C ASP A 384 6.33 21.18 -2.95
N HIS A 385 6.56 19.87 -3.12
CA HIS A 385 7.70 19.35 -3.89
C HIS A 385 7.76 19.92 -5.33
N LEU A 386 6.63 19.99 -6.04
CA LEU A 386 6.55 20.61 -7.37
C LEU A 386 6.69 22.13 -7.30
N THR A 387 6.21 22.76 -6.24
CA THR A 387 6.38 24.21 -6.04
C THR A 387 7.85 24.56 -5.84
N ARG A 388 8.58 23.82 -4.99
CA ARG A 388 10.02 23.98 -4.76
C ARG A 388 10.82 23.74 -6.04
N ALA A 389 10.53 22.67 -6.78
CA ALA A 389 11.18 22.39 -8.06
C ALA A 389 10.98 23.53 -9.08
N ARG A 390 9.76 24.09 -9.18
CA ARG A 390 9.46 25.23 -10.04
C ARG A 390 10.19 26.51 -9.63
N VAL A 391 10.26 26.80 -8.33
CA VAL A 391 10.99 27.97 -7.80
C VAL A 391 12.48 27.84 -8.06
N PHE A 392 13.05 26.65 -7.81
CA PHE A 392 14.44 26.34 -8.13
C PHE A 392 14.74 26.55 -9.62
N LEU A 393 13.95 25.96 -10.52
CA LEU A 393 14.16 26.08 -11.96
C LEU A 393 14.00 27.51 -12.48
N ARG A 394 13.11 28.31 -11.88
CA ARG A 394 12.99 29.73 -12.19
C ARG A 394 14.26 30.48 -11.80
N THR A 395 14.77 30.22 -10.60
CA THR A 395 16.03 30.81 -10.11
C THR A 395 17.20 30.41 -11.02
N ARG A 396 17.30 29.13 -11.40
CA ARG A 396 18.34 28.66 -12.34
C ARG A 396 18.24 29.30 -13.72
N ALA A 397 17.02 29.54 -14.20
CA ALA A 397 16.80 30.21 -15.47
C ALA A 397 17.23 31.70 -15.44
N GLU A 398 17.06 32.37 -14.29
CA GLU A 398 17.57 33.73 -14.05
C GLU A 398 19.10 33.73 -13.97
N GLU A 399 19.68 32.84 -13.15
CA GLU A 399 21.14 32.67 -13.03
C GLU A 399 21.82 32.40 -14.38
N LEU A 400 21.20 31.57 -15.24
CA LEU A 400 21.67 31.28 -16.60
C LEU A 400 21.65 32.53 -17.50
N THR A 401 20.59 33.33 -17.41
CA THR A 401 20.44 34.54 -18.21
C THR A 401 21.46 35.59 -17.78
N ASP A 402 21.63 35.79 -16.47
CA ASP A 402 22.62 36.73 -15.91
C ASP A 402 24.05 36.32 -16.23
N TRP A 403 24.34 35.02 -16.17
CA TRP A 403 25.63 34.46 -16.59
C TRP A 403 25.90 34.74 -18.07
N ALA A 404 24.92 34.50 -18.93
CA ALA A 404 25.04 34.73 -20.36
C ALA A 404 25.29 36.21 -20.66
N GLU A 405 24.63 37.11 -19.93
CA GLU A 405 24.77 38.56 -20.12
C GLU A 405 26.18 39.05 -19.76
N ARG A 406 26.73 38.58 -18.62
CA ARG A 406 28.12 38.87 -18.22
C ARG A 406 29.14 38.34 -19.23
N LYS A 407 28.94 37.11 -19.71
CA LYS A 407 29.86 36.46 -20.64
C LYS A 407 29.76 37.04 -22.06
N ALA A 408 28.56 37.44 -22.49
CA ALA A 408 28.33 38.13 -23.76
C ALA A 408 29.10 39.45 -23.83
N ALA A 409 29.07 40.26 -22.76
CA ALA A 409 29.82 41.51 -22.70
C ALA A 409 31.34 41.32 -22.88
N HIS A 410 31.89 40.21 -22.40
CA HIS A 410 33.30 39.87 -22.62
C HIS A 410 33.58 39.37 -24.04
N LEU A 411 32.69 38.55 -24.59
CA LEU A 411 32.80 38.01 -25.96
C LEU A 411 32.68 39.09 -27.03
N ASP A 412 31.76 40.03 -26.86
CA ASP A 412 31.59 41.18 -27.77
C ASP A 412 32.83 42.09 -27.76
N ALA A 413 33.55 42.16 -26.64
CA ALA A 413 34.80 42.93 -26.51
C ALA A 413 36.05 42.22 -27.08
N THR A 414 36.04 40.88 -27.22
CA THR A 414 37.25 40.08 -27.50
C THR A 414 37.19 39.26 -28.79
N GLU A 415 36.02 38.88 -29.28
CA GLU A 415 35.88 37.83 -30.29
C GLU A 415 34.99 38.18 -31.51
N GLY A 416 34.53 39.42 -31.63
CA GLY A 416 33.83 39.97 -32.82
C GLY A 416 32.30 40.04 -32.72
N GLU A 417 31.68 40.84 -33.61
CA GLU A 417 30.24 41.13 -33.66
C GLU A 417 29.37 39.85 -33.79
N ASN A 418 28.23 39.82 -33.08
CA ASN A 418 27.20 38.76 -33.05
C ASN A 418 27.46 37.50 -32.20
N LYS A 419 28.59 37.36 -31.48
CA LYS A 419 28.79 36.21 -30.58
C LYS A 419 28.02 36.35 -29.26
N GLY A 420 28.02 37.54 -28.64
CA GLY A 420 27.23 37.80 -27.44
C GLY A 420 25.73 37.61 -27.67
N ASP A 421 25.21 38.07 -28.80
CA ASP A 421 23.79 37.92 -29.15
C ASP A 421 23.35 36.47 -29.37
N LYS A 422 24.21 35.64 -29.95
CA LYS A 422 23.96 34.19 -30.04
C LYS A 422 23.89 33.54 -28.66
N LEU A 423 24.79 33.91 -27.75
CA LEU A 423 24.80 33.37 -26.38
C LEU A 423 23.56 33.79 -25.59
N ARG A 424 23.15 35.06 -25.69
CA ARG A 424 21.90 35.56 -25.10
C ARG A 424 20.67 34.82 -25.61
N THR A 425 20.60 34.58 -26.92
CA THR A 425 19.47 33.88 -27.55
C THR A 425 19.39 32.43 -27.07
N TRP A 426 20.53 31.71 -27.09
CA TRP A 426 20.62 30.35 -26.55
C TRP A 426 20.20 30.29 -25.07
N ALA A 427 20.70 31.22 -24.24
CA ALA A 427 20.38 31.25 -22.81
C ALA A 427 18.89 31.51 -22.56
N LYS A 428 18.25 32.40 -23.34
CA LYS A 428 16.79 32.63 -23.27
C LYS A 428 15.98 31.38 -23.63
N ASP A 429 16.40 30.64 -24.66
CA ASP A 429 15.76 29.39 -25.06
C ASP A 429 15.91 28.31 -23.99
N GLN A 430 17.12 28.14 -23.44
CA GLN A 430 17.36 27.20 -22.34
C GLN A 430 16.60 27.61 -21.07
N ALA A 431 16.56 28.90 -20.71
CA ALA A 431 15.78 29.41 -19.60
C ALA A 431 14.28 29.12 -19.77
N ARG A 432 13.76 29.16 -21.00
CA ARG A 432 12.39 28.73 -21.31
C ARG A 432 12.22 27.22 -21.11
N ASN A 433 13.18 26.40 -21.56
CA ASN A 433 13.16 24.95 -21.40
C ASN A 433 13.22 24.53 -19.92
N LEU A 434 14.02 25.21 -19.09
CA LEU A 434 14.10 24.96 -17.65
C LEU A 434 12.74 25.13 -16.95
N ARG A 435 11.93 26.09 -17.41
CA ARG A 435 10.59 26.37 -16.85
C ARG A 435 9.49 25.49 -17.45
N SER A 436 9.83 24.57 -18.36
CA SER A 436 8.85 23.70 -19.01
C SER A 436 8.33 22.62 -18.06
N LYS A 437 7.09 22.15 -18.29
CA LYS A 437 6.48 21.04 -17.55
C LYS A 437 7.38 19.80 -17.53
N ASN A 438 7.99 19.46 -18.66
CA ASN A 438 8.79 18.25 -18.81
C ASN A 438 10.05 18.32 -17.95
N THR A 439 10.73 19.47 -17.90
CA THR A 439 11.92 19.63 -17.06
C THR A 439 11.58 19.59 -15.57
N VAL A 440 10.47 20.22 -15.17
CA VAL A 440 9.98 20.15 -13.77
C VAL A 440 9.70 18.70 -13.38
N ALA A 441 8.98 17.96 -14.21
CA ALA A 441 8.64 16.57 -13.94
C ALA A 441 9.88 15.66 -13.90
N ALA A 442 10.83 15.86 -14.82
CA ALA A 442 12.05 15.06 -14.86
C ALA A 442 12.94 15.26 -13.62
N ILE A 443 13.14 16.52 -13.20
CA ILE A 443 13.96 16.84 -12.02
C ILE A 443 13.31 16.31 -10.74
N GLU A 444 12.00 16.46 -10.63
CA GLU A 444 11.27 15.94 -9.48
C GLU A 444 11.30 14.41 -9.42
N ALA A 445 11.18 13.72 -10.56
CA ALA A 445 11.30 12.27 -10.63
C ALA A 445 12.72 11.79 -10.25
N LEU A 446 13.77 12.48 -10.71
CA LEU A 446 15.15 12.17 -10.33
C LEU A 446 15.42 12.45 -8.85
N ALA A 447 14.80 13.49 -8.27
CA ALA A 447 14.91 13.78 -6.84
C ALA A 447 14.32 12.63 -5.98
N ARG A 448 13.25 11.96 -6.44
CA ARG A 448 12.65 10.81 -5.71
C ARG A 448 13.57 9.60 -5.61
N SER A 449 14.54 9.46 -6.50
CA SER A 449 15.51 8.35 -6.50
C SER A 449 16.87 8.73 -5.92
N ASN A 450 17.06 10.00 -5.53
CA ASN A 450 18.29 10.46 -4.91
C ASN A 450 18.43 9.86 -3.48
N PRO A 451 19.49 9.09 -3.17
CA PRO A 451 19.67 8.47 -1.86
C PRO A 451 19.60 9.43 -0.67
N ALA A 452 19.98 10.69 -0.84
CA ALA A 452 19.92 11.68 0.23
C ALA A 452 18.50 12.19 0.54
N SER A 453 17.59 12.06 -0.43
CA SER A 453 16.19 12.49 -0.37
C SER A 453 15.21 11.33 -0.13
N VAL A 454 15.67 10.10 0.11
CA VAL A 454 14.79 8.92 0.30
C VAL A 454 14.78 8.48 1.77
N ALA A 455 13.61 8.06 2.26
CA ALA A 455 13.44 7.39 3.55
C ALA A 455 12.48 6.20 3.44
N ARG A 456 12.60 5.26 4.36
CA ARG A 456 11.62 4.18 4.57
C ARG A 456 10.52 4.66 5.51
N ALA A 457 9.35 4.06 5.40
CA ALA A 457 8.25 4.32 6.33
C ALA A 457 8.64 4.09 7.80
N ASP A 458 9.42 3.02 8.05
CA ASP A 458 9.85 2.61 9.39
C ASP A 458 10.98 3.47 9.95
N ASP A 459 11.61 4.34 9.14
CA ASP A 459 12.62 5.28 9.65
C ASP A 459 11.99 6.38 10.52
N PHE A 460 10.69 6.63 10.35
CA PHE A 460 9.96 7.68 11.05
C PHE A 460 9.36 7.22 12.38
N ASP A 461 9.48 8.07 13.41
CA ASP A 461 9.03 7.84 14.78
C ASP A 461 9.54 6.54 15.45
N ASP A 462 10.63 5.95 14.95
CA ASP A 462 11.19 4.68 15.44
C ASP A 462 11.67 4.78 16.91
N ASN A 463 12.32 5.89 17.27
CA ASN A 463 12.79 6.11 18.63
C ASN A 463 11.62 6.49 19.56
N ARG A 464 11.06 5.48 20.22
CA ARG A 464 9.92 5.59 21.15
C ARG A 464 10.18 6.50 22.36
N LEU A 465 11.44 6.64 22.76
CA LEU A 465 11.84 7.42 23.92
C LEU A 465 12.19 8.88 23.61
N ILE A 466 11.87 9.34 22.40
CA ILE A 466 11.78 10.78 22.11
C ILE A 466 10.32 11.17 21.86
N LEU A 467 9.99 12.41 22.24
CA LEU A 467 8.66 12.98 22.12
C LEU A 467 8.74 14.30 21.35
N GLY A 468 8.13 14.33 20.17
CA GLY A 468 7.99 15.55 19.38
C GLY A 468 7.01 16.53 20.01
N THR A 469 7.39 17.79 20.08
CA THR A 469 6.54 18.89 20.58
C THR A 469 6.73 20.12 19.69
N PRO A 470 5.77 21.05 19.64
CA PRO A 470 5.92 22.29 18.87
C PRO A 470 7.14 23.14 19.26
N GLY A 471 7.72 22.92 20.46
CA GLY A 471 8.92 23.63 20.93
C GLY A 471 10.22 22.83 20.82
N GLY A 472 10.22 21.66 20.18
CA GLY A 472 11.39 20.79 20.06
C GLY A 472 11.10 19.34 20.45
N VAL A 473 12.16 18.55 20.64
CA VAL A 473 12.08 17.14 21.01
C VAL A 473 12.46 16.96 22.47
N VAL A 474 11.64 16.25 23.22
CA VAL A 474 11.96 15.83 24.60
C VAL A 474 12.56 14.43 24.56
N ASP A 475 13.73 14.24 25.17
CA ASP A 475 14.24 12.90 25.46
C ASP A 475 13.58 12.39 26.74
N LEU A 476 12.70 11.39 26.63
CA LEU A 476 11.95 10.84 27.76
C LEU A 476 12.84 10.11 28.77
N ARG A 477 14.09 9.78 28.43
CA ARG A 477 15.07 9.20 29.37
C ARG A 477 15.55 10.22 30.40
N THR A 478 15.60 11.49 30.02
CA THR A 478 16.13 12.59 30.85
C THR A 478 15.09 13.65 31.19
N GLY A 479 13.99 13.70 30.43
CA GLY A 479 12.96 14.72 30.49
C GLY A 479 13.42 16.09 29.99
N ILE A 480 14.55 16.17 29.27
CA ILE A 480 15.11 17.42 28.77
C ILE A 480 14.54 17.73 27.38
N LEU A 481 14.04 18.96 27.21
CA LEU A 481 13.67 19.52 25.92
C LEU A 481 14.92 20.04 25.20
N ARG A 482 15.09 19.65 23.95
CA ARG A 482 16.11 20.17 23.04
C ARG A 482 15.51 20.58 21.71
N GLU A 483 16.28 21.31 20.91
CA GLU A 483 15.90 21.62 19.53
C GLU A 483 15.63 20.33 18.74
N ALA A 484 14.62 20.41 17.87
CA ALA A 484 14.25 19.32 17.00
C ALA A 484 15.30 19.15 15.90
N ARG A 485 15.65 17.90 15.60
CA ARG A 485 16.64 17.57 14.58
C ARG A 485 16.01 16.72 13.49
N ARG A 486 16.48 16.90 12.26
CA ARG A 486 16.01 16.14 11.09
C ARG A 486 16.26 14.65 11.28
N GLU A 487 17.41 14.32 11.88
CA GLU A 487 17.84 12.95 12.17
C GLU A 487 16.95 12.23 13.19
N ASP A 488 16.12 12.97 13.94
CA ASP A 488 15.16 12.35 14.87
C ASP A 488 13.99 11.67 14.14
N MET A 489 13.78 11.99 12.86
CA MET A 489 12.74 11.42 12.00
C MET A 489 11.33 11.45 12.62
N VAL A 490 11.04 12.48 13.41
CA VAL A 490 9.74 12.64 14.10
C VAL A 490 8.70 13.20 13.13
N THR A 491 7.52 12.57 13.08
CA THR A 491 6.35 13.08 12.31
C THR A 491 5.22 13.57 13.20
N LYS A 492 5.20 13.15 14.47
CA LYS A 492 4.11 13.42 15.41
C LYS A 492 4.49 14.51 16.42
N LEU A 493 3.53 15.36 16.78
CA LEU A 493 3.71 16.38 17.82
C LEU A 493 2.61 16.29 18.90
N THR A 494 2.98 16.64 20.13
CA THR A 494 2.03 17.05 21.17
C THR A 494 1.31 18.36 20.79
N ALA A 495 0.22 18.69 21.47
CA ALA A 495 -0.51 19.93 21.20
C ALA A 495 0.22 21.20 21.70
N CYS A 496 1.18 21.06 22.62
CA CYS A 496 1.97 22.16 23.17
C CYS A 496 3.36 21.67 23.63
N PRO A 497 4.36 22.57 23.75
CA PRO A 497 5.64 22.24 24.38
C PRO A 497 5.48 22.09 25.90
N PRO A 498 6.38 21.33 26.57
CA PRO A 498 6.35 21.21 28.02
C PRO A 498 6.81 22.51 28.69
N ALA A 499 6.29 22.78 29.88
CA ALA A 499 6.85 23.79 30.77
C ALA A 499 8.25 23.38 31.28
N ALA A 500 8.97 24.34 31.86
CA ALA A 500 10.28 24.09 32.45
C ALA A 500 10.20 23.04 33.59
N PRO A 501 11.26 22.23 33.80
CA PRO A 501 11.32 21.31 34.94
C PRO A 501 11.00 22.00 36.27
N GLY A 502 10.23 21.34 37.12
CA GLY A 502 9.75 21.89 38.40
C GLY A 502 8.48 22.73 38.32
N THR A 503 7.97 23.04 37.12
CA THR A 503 6.66 23.70 36.97
C THR A 503 5.54 22.77 37.40
N ARG A 504 4.68 23.21 38.32
CA ARG A 504 3.54 22.43 38.80
C ARG A 504 2.23 22.85 38.11
N PRO A 505 1.41 21.90 37.63
CA PRO A 505 0.07 22.21 37.14
C PRO A 505 -0.93 22.22 38.31
N GLU A 506 -1.04 23.35 38.99
CA GLU A 506 -1.85 23.51 40.20
C GLU A 506 -3.33 23.16 39.98
N ARG A 507 -3.94 23.57 38.86
CA ARG A 507 -5.36 23.27 38.62
C ARG A 507 -5.59 21.79 38.33
N TRP A 508 -4.68 21.15 37.60
CA TRP A 508 -4.67 19.72 37.33
C TRP A 508 -4.50 18.91 38.61
N LEU A 509 -3.53 19.26 39.46
CA LEU A 509 -3.32 18.59 40.74
C LEU A 509 -4.53 18.74 41.67
N ALA A 510 -5.13 19.94 41.73
CA ALA A 510 -6.39 20.14 42.45
C ALA A 510 -7.52 19.28 41.89
N PHE A 511 -7.62 19.14 40.56
CA PHE A 511 -8.60 18.25 39.93
C PHE A 511 -8.36 16.77 40.29
N LEU A 512 -7.10 16.29 40.27
CA LEU A 512 -6.78 14.92 40.67
C LEU A 512 -7.09 14.67 42.15
N HIS A 513 -6.75 15.61 43.02
CA HIS A 513 -7.12 15.56 44.43
C HIS A 513 -8.64 15.48 44.63
N GLU A 514 -9.43 16.22 43.84
CA GLU A 514 -10.89 16.18 43.91
C GLU A 514 -11.49 14.83 43.48
N ILE A 515 -10.97 14.20 42.43
CA ILE A 515 -11.55 12.95 41.88
C ILE A 515 -11.08 11.69 42.61
N PHE A 516 -9.93 11.75 43.29
CA PHE A 516 -9.37 10.66 44.09
C PHE A 516 -9.46 10.89 45.60
N ASP A 517 -10.21 11.91 46.04
CA ASP A 517 -10.42 12.25 47.46
C ASP A 517 -9.11 12.41 48.27
N GLY A 518 -8.09 12.97 47.63
CA GLY A 518 -6.76 13.16 48.23
C GLY A 518 -5.88 11.90 48.27
N ASP A 519 -6.25 10.80 47.60
CA ASP A 519 -5.40 9.61 47.48
C ASP A 519 -4.15 9.92 46.62
N GLU A 520 -3.02 10.13 47.32
CA GLU A 520 -1.73 10.43 46.70
C GLU A 520 -1.12 9.22 45.99
N GLU A 521 -1.42 7.98 46.42
CA GLU A 521 -0.90 6.77 45.79
C GLU A 521 -1.51 6.57 44.41
N ILE A 522 -2.83 6.71 44.30
CA ILE A 522 -3.52 6.67 43.00
C ILE A 522 -3.08 7.84 42.13
N THR A 523 -2.93 9.04 42.69
CA THR A 523 -2.45 10.22 41.95
C THR A 523 -1.04 9.98 41.38
N SER A 524 -0.12 9.42 42.17
CA SER A 524 1.25 9.08 41.75
C SER A 524 1.27 7.96 40.71
N PHE A 525 0.41 6.95 40.87
CA PHE A 525 0.20 5.90 39.87
C PHE A 525 -0.30 6.46 38.54
N MET A 526 -1.31 7.34 38.57
CA MET A 526 -1.86 7.95 37.35
C MET A 526 -0.86 8.87 36.65
N GLN A 527 0.05 9.51 37.40
CA GLN A 527 1.18 10.25 36.82
C GLN A 527 2.11 9.32 36.02
N ARG A 528 2.51 8.19 36.61
CA ARG A 528 3.34 7.19 35.94
C ARG A 528 2.62 6.57 34.75
N ALA A 529 1.34 6.28 34.85
CA ALA A 529 0.54 5.77 33.75
C ALA A 529 0.44 6.75 32.57
N ALA A 530 0.24 8.05 32.85
CA ALA A 530 0.28 9.09 31.82
C ALA A 530 1.67 9.18 31.19
N GLY A 531 2.73 9.19 31.99
CA GLY A 531 4.11 9.22 31.49
C GLY A 531 4.51 8.00 30.67
N TYR A 532 4.14 6.80 31.11
CA TYR A 532 4.33 5.56 30.36
C TYR A 532 3.63 5.63 28.99
N ALA A 533 2.41 6.16 28.95
CA ALA A 533 1.68 6.37 27.70
C ALA A 533 2.32 7.41 26.76
N LEU A 534 3.28 8.24 27.19
CA LEU A 534 4.10 9.06 26.29
C LEU A 534 5.15 8.26 25.54
N THR A 535 5.56 7.11 26.07
CA THR A 535 6.64 6.30 25.50
C THR A 535 6.15 5.42 24.34
N GLY A 536 4.88 4.98 24.40
CA GLY A 536 4.37 3.98 23.46
C GLY A 536 5.03 2.60 23.61
N LEU A 537 5.69 2.34 24.73
CA LEU A 537 6.14 1.01 25.11
C LEU A 537 4.94 0.17 25.56
N THR A 538 5.05 -1.15 25.37
CA THR A 538 4.05 -2.16 25.76
C THR A 538 4.58 -3.10 26.85
N THR A 539 5.74 -2.79 27.45
CA THR A 539 6.49 -3.64 28.39
C THR A 539 5.74 -3.97 29.68
N GLU A 540 4.80 -3.12 30.10
CA GLU A 540 3.99 -3.35 31.30
C GLU A 540 2.84 -4.33 31.04
N HIS A 541 2.48 -4.53 29.77
CA HIS A 541 1.33 -5.34 29.36
C HIS A 541 0.04 -4.98 30.11
N LYS A 542 -0.21 -3.68 30.35
CA LYS A 542 -1.39 -3.23 31.11
C LYS A 542 -2.41 -2.48 30.24
N LEU A 543 -3.66 -2.69 30.59
CA LEU A 543 -4.84 -1.93 30.18
C LEU A 543 -5.44 -1.30 31.44
N LEU A 544 -5.65 0.02 31.41
CA LEU A 544 -6.25 0.74 32.51
C LEU A 544 -7.74 0.95 32.25
N PHE A 545 -8.58 0.36 33.08
CA PHE A 545 -10.03 0.53 33.02
C PHE A 545 -10.48 1.48 34.12
N LEU A 546 -10.88 2.69 33.74
CA LEU A 546 -11.35 3.73 34.66
C LEU A 546 -12.85 3.54 34.89
N TYR A 547 -13.27 3.19 36.11
CA TYR A 547 -14.68 2.88 36.40
C TYR A 547 -15.29 3.83 37.45
N GLY A 548 -16.62 4.03 37.38
CA GLY A 548 -17.36 4.82 38.37
C GLY A 548 -18.77 5.19 37.89
N THR A 549 -19.65 5.64 38.80
CA THR A 549 -21.10 5.83 38.60
C THR A 549 -21.52 7.02 37.71
N GLY A 550 -20.55 7.70 37.10
CA GLY A 550 -20.75 8.83 36.20
C GLY A 550 -20.60 10.17 36.92
N ARG A 551 -20.09 11.19 36.22
CA ARG A 551 -19.80 12.54 36.78
C ARG A 551 -18.67 12.55 37.83
N ASN A 552 -17.70 11.65 37.68
CA ASN A 552 -16.52 11.50 38.55
C ASN A 552 -15.21 12.01 37.92
N GLY A 553 -15.27 12.75 36.81
CA GLY A 553 -14.06 13.31 36.17
C GLY A 553 -13.32 12.39 35.17
N LYS A 554 -13.69 11.11 35.03
CA LYS A 554 -13.09 10.16 34.04
C LYS A 554 -12.89 10.76 32.65
N SER A 555 -13.97 11.32 32.07
CA SER A 555 -13.93 11.91 30.74
C SER A 555 -13.06 13.16 30.68
N VAL A 556 -13.03 13.97 31.74
CA VAL A 556 -12.16 15.16 31.80
C VAL A 556 -10.69 14.73 31.80
N PHE A 557 -10.33 13.74 32.62
CA PHE A 557 -8.97 13.18 32.67
C PHE A 557 -8.51 12.68 31.30
N LEU A 558 -9.27 11.78 30.67
CA LEU A 558 -8.92 11.22 29.36
C LEU A 558 -8.92 12.27 28.24
N ASN A 559 -9.88 13.21 28.24
CA ASN A 559 -9.93 14.27 27.24
C ASN A 559 -8.74 15.21 27.36
N THR A 560 -8.29 15.53 28.58
CA THR A 560 -7.09 16.36 28.80
C THR A 560 -5.85 15.65 28.27
N LEU A 561 -5.61 14.38 28.62
CA LEU A 561 -4.43 13.65 28.12
C LEU A 561 -4.47 13.48 26.60
N THR A 562 -5.59 13.03 26.04
CA THR A 562 -5.72 12.86 24.58
C THR A 562 -5.58 14.17 23.81
N GLY A 563 -6.09 15.28 24.38
CA GLY A 563 -5.91 16.61 23.79
C GLY A 563 -4.45 17.08 23.81
N LEU A 564 -3.72 16.80 24.89
CA LEU A 564 -2.31 17.21 25.03
C LEU A 564 -1.35 16.34 24.20
N TRP A 565 -1.62 15.03 24.07
CA TRP A 565 -0.76 14.13 23.29
C TRP A 565 -0.83 14.40 21.80
N GLY A 566 -1.85 15.14 21.34
CA GLY A 566 -1.98 15.55 19.94
C GLY A 566 -1.94 14.34 19.01
N ASP A 567 -0.96 14.32 18.12
CA ASP A 567 -0.80 13.26 17.12
C ASP A 567 -0.51 11.89 17.74
N TYR A 568 -0.02 11.84 18.98
CA TYR A 568 0.27 10.60 19.71
C TYR A 568 -0.95 9.96 20.37
N ALA A 569 -2.13 10.61 20.38
CA ALA A 569 -3.33 10.03 20.96
C ALA A 569 -4.38 9.69 19.89
N ARG A 570 -5.10 8.59 20.11
CA ARG A 570 -6.26 8.19 19.31
C ARG A 570 -7.43 7.80 20.21
N ARG A 571 -8.64 7.94 19.66
CA ARG A 571 -9.85 7.40 20.27
C ARG A 571 -10.24 6.13 19.55
N ALA A 572 -10.53 5.08 20.31
CA ALA A 572 -11.05 3.85 19.78
C ALA A 572 -12.56 3.76 20.06
N ALA A 573 -13.33 3.33 19.06
CA ALA A 573 -14.73 2.97 19.27
C ALA A 573 -14.80 1.71 20.14
N ALA A 574 -15.81 1.62 21.02
CA ALA A 574 -16.00 0.46 21.90
C ALA A 574 -15.99 -0.87 21.12
N GLU A 575 -16.62 -0.88 19.93
CA GLU A 575 -16.68 -2.05 19.03
C GLU A 575 -15.31 -2.62 18.64
N THR A 576 -14.25 -1.82 18.68
CA THR A 576 -12.88 -2.26 18.39
C THR A 576 -12.45 -3.39 19.35
N PHE A 577 -12.94 -3.34 20.59
CA PHE A 577 -12.55 -4.26 21.67
C PHE A 577 -13.60 -5.34 21.97
N LEU A 578 -14.70 -5.38 21.22
CA LEU A 578 -15.83 -6.29 21.49
C LEU A 578 -15.79 -7.52 20.59
N ASN A 579 -16.21 -8.66 21.12
CA ASN A 579 -16.37 -9.87 20.32
C ASN A 579 -17.57 -9.72 19.36
N THR A 580 -17.33 -9.48 18.07
CA THR A 580 -18.38 -9.35 17.04
C THR A 580 -18.36 -10.49 16.03
N GLN A 581 -19.53 -10.93 15.54
CA GLN A 581 -19.60 -11.90 14.44
C GLN A 581 -19.32 -11.18 13.10
N GLY A 582 -18.08 -11.27 12.59
CA GLY A 582 -17.64 -10.78 11.27
C GLY A 582 -16.26 -10.07 11.25
N ASP A 583 -15.72 -9.78 10.05
CA ASP A 583 -14.38 -9.16 9.78
C ASP A 583 -14.22 -7.67 10.21
N LYS A 584 -14.97 -7.19 11.20
CA LYS A 584 -15.11 -5.74 11.47
C LYS A 584 -13.91 -5.08 12.17
N HIS A 585 -12.96 -5.84 12.71
CA HIS A 585 -11.88 -5.30 13.55
C HIS A 585 -10.76 -4.60 12.78
N ALA A 586 -10.46 -5.03 11.55
CA ALA A 586 -9.28 -4.56 10.82
C ALA A 586 -9.23 -3.03 10.62
N THR A 587 -10.39 -2.40 10.40
CA THR A 587 -10.47 -0.94 10.22
C THR A 587 -10.32 -0.16 11.52
N GLY A 588 -10.93 -0.66 12.61
CA GLY A 588 -10.79 -0.04 13.93
C GLY A 588 -9.35 -0.09 14.42
N LEU A 589 -8.68 -1.22 14.17
CA LEU A 589 -7.28 -1.44 14.53
C LEU A 589 -6.31 -0.59 13.67
N ALA A 590 -6.60 -0.42 12.37
CA ALA A 590 -5.76 0.41 11.49
C ALA A 590 -5.64 1.86 11.99
N GLY A 591 -6.70 2.40 12.58
CA GLY A 591 -6.70 3.75 13.16
C GLY A 591 -5.82 3.92 14.41
N LEU A 592 -5.34 2.82 15.00
CA LEU A 592 -4.49 2.84 16.20
C LEU A 592 -3.00 2.89 15.86
N GLN A 593 -2.63 2.72 14.59
CA GLN A 593 -1.23 2.72 14.15
C GLN A 593 -0.52 4.01 14.58
N GLY A 594 0.62 3.84 15.27
CA GLY A 594 1.47 4.93 15.74
C GLY A 594 0.91 5.76 16.91
N ALA A 595 -0.25 5.42 17.45
CA ALA A 595 -0.76 6.02 18.69
C ALA A 595 0.06 5.51 19.89
N ARG A 596 0.34 6.38 20.87
CA ARG A 596 0.94 6.04 22.16
C ARG A 596 -0.07 5.99 23.31
N LEU A 597 -1.15 6.74 23.18
CA LEU A 597 -2.33 6.65 24.05
C LEU A 597 -3.57 6.34 23.23
N VAL A 598 -4.28 5.28 23.60
CA VAL A 598 -5.61 4.99 23.03
C VAL A 598 -6.65 5.09 24.12
N ALA A 599 -7.57 6.04 23.95
CA ALA A 599 -8.70 6.23 24.85
C ALA A 599 -9.98 5.60 24.27
N GLY A 600 -10.63 4.72 25.03
CA GLY A 600 -11.93 4.13 24.67
C GLY A 600 -13.07 4.66 25.52
N SER A 601 -14.27 4.72 24.94
CA SER A 601 -15.50 5.09 25.64
C SER A 601 -16.42 3.88 25.89
N GLU A 602 -17.30 4.05 26.87
CA GLU A 602 -18.27 3.11 27.46
C GLU A 602 -18.71 1.92 26.58
N LEU A 603 -18.57 0.72 27.15
CA LEU A 603 -19.01 -0.53 26.55
C LEU A 603 -20.53 -0.67 26.67
N PRO A 604 -21.22 -1.18 25.63
CA PRO A 604 -22.62 -1.54 25.75
C PRO A 604 -22.80 -2.65 26.79
N LYS A 605 -23.80 -2.51 27.68
CA LYS A 605 -24.16 -3.55 28.64
C LYS A 605 -24.44 -4.88 27.90
N GLY A 606 -23.94 -5.99 28.45
CA GLY A 606 -24.14 -7.32 27.90
C GLY A 606 -23.25 -7.68 26.69
N LYS A 607 -22.25 -6.87 26.36
CA LYS A 607 -21.22 -7.22 25.37
C LYS A 607 -19.95 -7.65 26.08
N THR A 608 -19.32 -8.69 25.54
CA THR A 608 -18.08 -9.28 26.05
C THR A 608 -16.89 -8.79 25.24
N TRP A 609 -15.75 -8.63 25.92
CA TRP A 609 -14.51 -8.22 25.28
C TRP A 609 -13.93 -9.31 24.36
N ASP A 610 -13.14 -8.87 23.40
CA ASP A 610 -12.26 -9.74 22.63
C ASP A 610 -10.90 -9.86 23.33
N GLU A 611 -10.75 -10.94 24.08
CA GLU A 611 -9.55 -11.27 24.85
C GLU A 611 -8.30 -11.39 23.95
N SER A 612 -8.45 -11.81 22.69
CA SER A 612 -7.33 -11.91 21.74
C SER A 612 -6.82 -10.54 21.34
N VAL A 613 -7.73 -9.62 20.98
CA VAL A 613 -7.39 -8.24 20.62
C VAL A 613 -6.72 -7.51 21.79
N ILE A 614 -7.19 -7.70 23.03
CA ILE A 614 -6.52 -7.12 24.22
C ILE A 614 -5.10 -7.66 24.34
N LYS A 615 -4.92 -8.98 24.20
CA LYS A 615 -3.61 -9.64 24.34
C LYS A 615 -2.63 -9.11 23.29
N ASP A 616 -3.06 -9.01 22.03
CA ASP A 616 -2.21 -8.50 20.94
C ASP A 616 -1.83 -7.03 21.17
N LEU A 617 -2.82 -6.17 21.49
CA LEU A 617 -2.60 -4.74 21.69
C LEU A 617 -1.73 -4.41 22.90
N THR A 618 -1.92 -5.13 24.02
CA THR A 618 -1.12 -4.93 25.25
C THR A 618 0.20 -5.69 25.20
N GLY A 619 0.29 -6.76 24.41
CA GLY A 619 1.50 -7.54 24.17
C GLY A 619 2.51 -6.79 23.31
N GLY A 620 2.02 -5.99 22.36
CA GLY A 620 2.85 -5.43 21.29
C GLY A 620 3.12 -6.45 20.18
N ASP A 621 2.28 -7.48 20.07
CA ASP A 621 2.40 -8.50 19.03
C ASP A 621 1.99 -7.91 17.68
N ARG A 622 2.75 -8.25 16.63
CA ARG A 622 2.51 -7.76 15.27
C ARG A 622 1.09 -8.12 14.82
N MET A 623 0.34 -7.11 14.39
CA MET A 623 -1.05 -7.29 14.00
C MET A 623 -1.35 -6.76 12.60
N THR A 624 -2.26 -7.45 11.92
CA THR A 624 -2.69 -7.11 10.56
C THR A 624 -3.97 -6.27 10.59
N ALA A 625 -3.96 -5.13 9.91
CA ALA A 625 -5.08 -4.20 9.84
C ALA A 625 -5.22 -3.62 8.43
N ARG A 626 -6.33 -2.94 8.13
CA ARG A 626 -6.51 -2.22 6.86
C ARG A 626 -7.37 -0.99 7.05
N PHE A 627 -7.06 0.09 6.34
CA PHE A 627 -7.99 1.21 6.26
C PHE A 627 -9.23 0.82 5.45
N MET A 628 -10.32 1.57 5.62
CA MET A 628 -11.55 1.30 4.87
C MET A 628 -11.27 1.42 3.36
N ARG A 629 -11.45 0.31 2.63
CA ARG A 629 -11.11 0.18 1.20
C ARG A 629 -9.61 0.32 0.88
N GLY A 630 -8.74 0.15 1.88
CA GLY A 630 -7.29 0.05 1.71
C GLY A 630 -6.81 -1.40 1.75
N ASP A 631 -5.55 -1.59 1.36
CA ASP A 631 -4.85 -2.86 1.49
C ASP A 631 -4.52 -3.19 2.96
N PHE A 632 -4.30 -4.47 3.23
CA PHE A 632 -3.82 -4.91 4.53
C PHE A 632 -2.36 -4.49 4.73
N PHE A 633 -2.06 -4.09 5.95
CA PHE A 633 -0.71 -3.80 6.41
C PHE A 633 -0.53 -4.36 7.83
N ASP A 634 0.72 -4.66 8.16
CA ASP A 634 1.06 -5.13 9.49
C ASP A 634 1.72 -4.00 10.28
N PHE A 635 1.38 -3.87 11.55
CA PHE A 635 2.05 -2.94 12.47
C PHE A 635 2.20 -3.55 13.86
N ASP A 636 3.19 -3.07 14.59
CA ASP A 636 3.38 -3.42 16.00
C ASP A 636 2.66 -2.38 16.87
N PRO A 637 1.77 -2.80 17.79
CA PRO A 637 1.14 -1.89 18.73
C PRO A 637 2.18 -1.14 19.57
N MET A 638 2.02 0.18 19.65
CA MET A 638 2.92 1.06 20.42
C MET A 638 2.14 1.92 21.41
N LEU A 639 1.16 1.33 22.11
CA LEU A 639 0.13 2.08 22.82
C LEU A 639 -0.13 1.60 24.24
N THR A 640 -0.54 2.54 25.09
CA THR A 640 -1.20 2.28 26.37
C THR A 640 -2.71 2.45 26.19
N LEU A 641 -3.49 1.44 26.60
CA LEU A 641 -4.96 1.47 26.58
C LEU A 641 -5.49 2.07 27.88
N MET A 642 -6.31 3.13 27.76
CA MET A 642 -7.09 3.68 28.86
C MET A 642 -8.56 3.75 28.47
N ILE A 643 -9.40 2.96 29.14
CA ILE A 643 -10.81 2.81 28.76
C ILE A 643 -11.68 3.28 29.92
N ALA A 644 -12.62 4.19 29.66
CA ALA A 644 -13.56 4.66 30.66
C ALA A 644 -14.94 4.03 30.48
N GLY A 645 -15.49 3.46 31.55
CA GLY A 645 -16.83 2.87 31.58
C GLY A 645 -17.58 3.20 32.86
N ASN A 646 -18.92 3.17 32.79
CA ASN A 646 -19.76 3.24 34.00
C ASN A 646 -20.07 1.86 34.56
N ASN A 647 -20.15 0.86 33.67
CA ASN A 647 -20.31 -0.54 34.05
C ASN A 647 -18.96 -1.22 33.91
N GLN A 648 -18.68 -2.14 34.82
CA GLN A 648 -17.47 -2.93 34.79
C GLN A 648 -17.48 -3.90 33.59
N PRO A 649 -16.30 -4.28 33.06
CA PRO A 649 -16.19 -5.04 31.82
C PRO A 649 -16.45 -6.54 32.02
N SER A 650 -17.44 -7.11 31.32
CA SER A 650 -17.65 -8.56 31.37
C SER A 650 -16.79 -9.34 30.36
N PHE A 651 -16.30 -10.50 30.80
CA PHE A 651 -15.46 -11.41 30.01
C PHE A 651 -16.18 -12.74 29.78
N ARG A 652 -15.83 -13.49 28.71
CA ARG A 652 -16.42 -14.83 28.49
C ARG A 652 -15.72 -15.89 29.32
N GLY A 653 -14.42 -15.73 29.55
CA GLY A 653 -13.64 -16.50 30.51
C GLY A 653 -12.49 -15.65 31.01
N ILE A 654 -12.34 -15.56 32.33
CA ILE A 654 -11.19 -14.88 32.92
C ILE A 654 -10.08 -15.91 33.07
N ASP A 655 -9.03 -15.75 32.26
CA ASP A 655 -7.76 -16.45 32.43
C ASP A 655 -6.73 -15.56 33.12
N GLU A 656 -5.66 -16.17 33.62
CA GLU A 656 -4.56 -15.47 34.31
C GLU A 656 -3.92 -14.39 33.42
N ALA A 657 -3.95 -14.60 32.10
CA ALA A 657 -3.38 -13.68 31.13
C ALA A 657 -4.18 -12.37 31.02
N ILE A 658 -5.52 -12.41 31.10
CA ILE A 658 -6.36 -11.21 31.14
C ILE A 658 -6.29 -10.54 32.51
N ARG A 659 -6.32 -11.33 33.60
CA ARG A 659 -6.15 -10.82 34.97
C ARG A 659 -4.87 -10.01 35.13
N ALA A 660 -3.75 -10.53 34.61
CA ALA A 660 -2.47 -9.83 34.65
C ALA A 660 -2.43 -8.55 33.80
N ARG A 661 -3.35 -8.35 32.84
CA ARG A 661 -3.35 -7.18 31.95
C ARG A 661 -4.28 -6.07 32.41
N VAL A 662 -5.44 -6.39 33.00
CA VAL A 662 -6.47 -5.39 33.30
C VAL A 662 -6.27 -4.80 34.70
N VAL A 663 -6.15 -3.47 34.77
CA VAL A 663 -6.05 -2.70 36.02
C VAL A 663 -7.29 -1.82 36.16
N LEU A 664 -8.09 -2.04 37.20
CA LEU A 664 -9.31 -1.30 37.47
C LEU A 664 -9.03 -0.10 38.36
N VAL A 665 -9.10 1.10 37.78
CA VAL A 665 -8.83 2.34 38.52
C VAL A 665 -10.15 2.96 39.01
N PRO A 666 -10.34 3.08 40.34
CA PRO A 666 -11.58 3.59 40.93
C PRO A 666 -11.70 5.12 40.79
N PHE A 667 -12.75 5.58 40.10
CA PHE A 667 -13.20 6.98 40.10
C PHE A 667 -14.54 7.07 40.84
N LEU A 668 -14.49 6.94 42.16
CA LEU A 668 -15.68 6.78 43.01
C LEU A 668 -16.29 8.12 43.45
N VAL A 669 -15.51 9.19 43.47
CA VAL A 669 -15.98 10.51 43.92
C VAL A 669 -16.96 11.10 42.90
N THR A 670 -18.22 11.28 43.31
CA THR A 670 -19.24 11.90 42.44
C THR A 670 -19.25 13.41 42.66
N ILE A 671 -18.93 14.19 41.62
CA ILE A 671 -18.86 15.65 41.74
C ILE A 671 -20.28 16.24 41.78
N PRO A 672 -20.67 16.92 42.88
CA PRO A 672 -22.02 17.48 43.03
C PRO A 672 -22.22 18.67 42.06
N PRO A 673 -23.46 18.94 41.58
CA PRO A 673 -23.73 19.96 40.56
C PRO A 673 -23.13 21.34 40.85
N GLU A 674 -23.09 21.74 42.11
CA GLU A 674 -22.63 23.05 42.59
C GLU A 674 -21.11 23.21 42.46
N ARG A 675 -20.37 22.10 42.49
CA ARG A 675 -18.91 22.06 42.28
C ARG A 675 -18.51 21.81 40.83
N ARG A 676 -19.47 21.62 39.92
CA ARG A 676 -19.17 21.34 38.50
C ARG A 676 -18.80 22.62 37.77
N ASP A 677 -17.49 22.78 37.59
CA ASP A 677 -16.93 23.85 36.76
C ASP A 677 -17.01 23.50 35.27
N LYS A 678 -17.93 24.13 34.54
CA LYS A 678 -18.09 23.96 33.08
C LYS A 678 -16.90 24.50 32.28
N THR A 679 -16.11 25.40 32.86
CA THR A 679 -14.92 26.00 32.23
C THR A 679 -13.64 25.22 32.54
N LEU A 680 -13.74 24.13 33.33
CA LEU A 680 -12.60 23.30 33.69
C LEU A 680 -11.80 22.80 32.47
N PRO A 681 -12.41 22.31 31.38
CA PRO A 681 -11.65 21.88 30.22
C PRO A 681 -10.76 22.99 29.63
N ASP A 682 -11.25 24.22 29.56
CA ASP A 682 -10.49 25.36 29.04
C ASP A 682 -9.35 25.75 29.99
N LYS A 683 -9.58 25.69 31.31
CA LYS A 683 -8.55 25.93 32.32
C LYS A 683 -7.42 24.90 32.24
N LEU A 684 -7.76 23.62 32.10
CA LEU A 684 -6.78 22.54 31.95
C LEU A 684 -6.03 22.65 30.61
N LYS A 685 -6.70 23.07 29.54
CA LYS A 685 -6.05 23.34 28.26
C LYS A 685 -5.04 24.48 28.37
N ALA A 686 -5.37 25.55 29.08
CA ALA A 686 -4.45 26.66 29.33
C ALA A 686 -3.23 26.24 30.18
N GLU A 687 -3.41 25.30 31.11
CA GLU A 687 -2.33 24.71 31.91
C GLU A 687 -1.56 23.57 31.18
N GLY A 688 -1.90 23.30 29.92
CA GLY A 688 -1.38 22.19 29.12
C GLY A 688 0.13 21.97 29.19
N PRO A 689 0.98 23.00 29.02
CA PRO A 689 2.44 22.86 29.14
C PRO A 689 2.91 22.28 30.49
N ALA A 690 2.28 22.69 31.59
CA ALA A 690 2.62 22.20 32.93
C ALA A 690 2.09 20.77 33.17
N ILE A 691 0.93 20.41 32.59
CA ILE A 691 0.41 19.04 32.63
C ILE A 691 1.29 18.10 31.82
N LEU A 692 1.78 18.54 30.64
CA LEU A 692 2.72 17.77 29.85
C LEU A 692 4.05 17.56 30.59
N ARG A 693 4.56 18.60 31.28
CA ARG A 693 5.73 18.46 32.17
C ARG A 693 5.48 17.42 33.27
N TRP A 694 4.35 17.49 33.95
CA TRP A 694 3.95 16.53 34.98
C TRP A 694 3.92 15.09 34.47
N ALA A 695 3.47 14.86 33.23
CA ALA A 695 3.50 13.52 32.65
C ALA A 695 4.90 13.06 32.21
N ILE A 696 5.75 13.98 31.71
CA ILE A 696 7.17 13.68 31.44
C ILE A 696 7.88 13.28 32.75
N ASP A 697 7.62 13.97 33.85
CA ASP A 697 8.09 13.57 35.18
C ASP A 697 7.56 12.18 35.57
N GLY A 698 6.31 11.88 35.23
CA GLY A 698 5.74 10.55 35.36
C GLY A 698 6.48 9.47 34.57
N ALA A 699 6.97 9.78 33.36
CA ALA A 699 7.74 8.85 32.55
C ALA A 699 9.12 8.56 33.17
N LEU A 700 9.73 9.57 33.81
CA LEU A 700 10.98 9.40 34.55
C LEU A 700 10.79 8.56 35.81
N GLU A 701 9.70 8.76 36.55
CA GLU A 701 9.36 7.94 37.71
C GLU A 701 9.01 6.51 37.33
N TRP A 702 8.26 6.32 36.23
CA TRP A 702 7.96 5.01 35.67
C TRP A 702 9.24 4.24 35.32
N GLN A 703 10.24 4.88 34.71
CA GLN A 703 11.51 4.22 34.38
C GLN A 703 12.28 3.71 35.62
N LYS A 704 12.05 4.29 36.80
CA LYS A 704 12.74 3.89 38.04
C LYS A 704 12.12 2.67 38.71
N ARG A 705 10.79 2.55 38.69
CA ARG A 705 10.07 1.54 39.48
C ARG A 705 8.90 0.85 38.75
N GLY A 706 8.75 1.08 37.46
CA GLY A 706 7.60 0.62 36.68
C GLY A 706 6.32 1.38 37.03
N LEU A 707 5.18 0.82 36.60
CA LEU A 707 3.87 1.39 36.94
C LEU A 707 3.60 1.35 38.45
N ASP A 708 4.07 0.29 39.14
CA ASP A 708 3.93 0.06 40.58
C ASP A 708 2.51 0.44 41.08
N VAL A 709 1.58 -0.43 40.65
CA VAL A 709 0.13 -0.33 40.85
C VAL A 709 -0.17 -0.34 42.35
N PRO A 710 -0.92 0.65 42.90
CA PRO A 710 -1.24 0.71 44.31
C PRO A 710 -1.97 -0.54 44.79
N ALA A 711 -1.69 -0.98 46.03
CA ALA A 711 -2.28 -2.19 46.59
C ALA A 711 -3.82 -2.13 46.64
N THR A 712 -4.39 -0.94 46.87
CA THR A 712 -5.84 -0.71 46.84
C THR A 712 -6.44 -0.96 45.46
N VAL A 713 -5.76 -0.53 44.40
CA VAL A 713 -6.15 -0.72 43.01
C VAL A 713 -5.99 -2.17 42.59
N ALA A 714 -4.89 -2.82 43.00
CA ALA A 714 -4.65 -4.23 42.72
C ALA A 714 -5.70 -5.12 43.38
N ALA A 715 -5.97 -4.92 44.68
CA ALA A 715 -6.97 -5.68 45.42
C ALA A 715 -8.38 -5.51 44.83
N ALA A 716 -8.78 -4.28 44.48
CA ALA A 716 -10.07 -4.03 43.82
C ALA A 716 -10.15 -4.65 42.42
N SER A 717 -9.02 -4.75 41.71
CA SER A 717 -8.95 -5.44 40.42
C SER A 717 -9.11 -6.95 40.59
N ASP A 718 -8.46 -7.54 41.59
CA ASP A 718 -8.53 -8.97 41.88
C ASP A 718 -9.93 -9.40 42.36
N GLU A 719 -10.51 -8.67 43.32
CA GLU A 719 -11.88 -8.92 43.82
C GLU A 719 -12.90 -8.88 42.68
N TYR A 720 -12.80 -7.90 41.78
CA TYR A 720 -13.68 -7.83 40.62
C TYR A 720 -13.49 -9.01 39.65
N MET A 721 -12.24 -9.37 39.37
CA MET A 721 -11.97 -10.48 38.46
C MET A 721 -12.43 -11.81 39.05
N ASP A 722 -12.49 -11.94 40.38
CA ASP A 722 -13.08 -13.08 41.08
C ASP A 722 -14.62 -13.07 40.99
N ASP A 723 -15.24 -11.89 41.10
CA ASP A 723 -16.70 -11.69 40.95
C ASP A 723 -17.23 -11.97 39.52
N GLU A 724 -16.41 -11.76 38.49
CA GLU A 724 -16.74 -12.12 37.11
C GLU A 724 -16.33 -13.56 36.75
N ASP A 725 -15.51 -14.21 37.59
CA ASP A 725 -15.06 -15.58 37.36
C ASP A 725 -16.15 -16.61 37.69
N THR A 726 -17.09 -16.75 36.75
CA THR A 726 -18.21 -17.71 36.84
C THR A 726 -17.74 -19.15 37.11
N LEU A 727 -16.63 -19.60 36.51
CA LEU A 727 -16.12 -20.96 36.73
C LEU A 727 -15.45 -21.07 38.10
N GLY A 728 -14.73 -20.04 38.54
CA GLY A 728 -14.09 -19.99 39.84
C GLY A 728 -15.10 -20.07 40.97
N GLN A 729 -16.17 -19.27 40.88
CA GLN A 729 -17.29 -19.30 41.82
C GLN A 729 -17.99 -20.65 41.83
N PHE A 730 -18.31 -21.22 40.67
CA PHE A 730 -18.89 -22.56 40.60
C PHE A 730 -18.00 -23.61 41.29
N LEU A 731 -16.69 -23.60 41.02
CA LEU A 731 -15.77 -24.55 41.64
C LEU A 731 -15.69 -24.34 43.16
N SER A 732 -15.72 -23.09 43.63
CA SER A 732 -15.74 -22.76 45.05
C SER A 732 -17.05 -23.21 45.74
N ASP A 733 -18.19 -23.03 45.07
CA ASP A 733 -19.53 -23.26 45.65
C ASP A 733 -19.96 -24.74 45.60
N GLU A 734 -19.61 -25.44 44.51
CA GLU A 734 -20.18 -26.75 44.18
C GLU A 734 -19.14 -27.88 44.15
N THR A 735 -17.86 -27.59 44.46
CA THR A 735 -16.80 -28.60 44.45
C THR A 735 -15.88 -28.51 45.66
N GLU A 736 -15.26 -29.63 46.00
CA GLU A 736 -14.21 -29.72 47.01
C GLU A 736 -12.95 -30.31 46.40
N ALA A 737 -11.79 -29.78 46.80
CA ALA A 737 -10.49 -30.34 46.41
C ALA A 737 -10.32 -31.74 47.04
N ASP A 738 -10.12 -32.75 46.20
CA ASP A 738 -9.90 -34.13 46.62
C ASP A 738 -8.84 -34.76 45.70
N ALA A 739 -7.63 -34.95 46.23
CA ALA A 739 -6.51 -35.50 45.48
C ALA A 739 -6.79 -36.90 44.86
N ALA A 740 -7.70 -37.67 45.44
CA ALA A 740 -8.15 -38.96 44.90
C ALA A 740 -9.45 -38.86 44.08
N GLY A 741 -10.13 -37.71 44.18
CA GLY A 741 -11.42 -37.40 43.59
C GLY A 741 -11.40 -37.44 42.06
N PHE A 742 -12.50 -37.91 41.50
CA PHE A 742 -12.74 -37.91 40.06
C PHE A 742 -14.20 -37.58 39.79
N THR A 743 -14.44 -36.50 39.05
CA THR A 743 -15.78 -36.07 38.65
C THR A 743 -15.92 -36.14 37.13
N THR A 744 -16.97 -36.79 36.64
CA THR A 744 -17.18 -36.89 35.18
C THR A 744 -17.52 -35.53 34.60
N THR A 745 -17.15 -35.28 33.33
CA THR A 745 -17.52 -34.03 32.65
C THR A 745 -19.04 -33.87 32.57
N THR A 746 -19.79 -34.97 32.49
CA THR A 746 -21.26 -34.96 32.47
C THR A 746 -21.82 -34.47 33.80
N ASP A 747 -21.36 -35.03 34.93
CA ASP A 747 -21.86 -34.65 36.26
C ASP A 747 -21.47 -33.21 36.60
N LEU A 748 -20.23 -32.82 36.25
CA LEU A 748 -19.74 -31.46 36.43
C LEU A 748 -20.56 -30.45 35.62
N HIS A 749 -20.85 -30.78 34.34
CA HIS A 749 -21.65 -29.92 33.47
C HIS A 749 -23.11 -29.81 33.91
N MET A 750 -23.69 -30.92 34.35
CA MET A 750 -25.03 -30.91 34.94
C MET A 750 -25.08 -30.03 36.18
N ARG A 751 -24.11 -30.16 37.10
CA ARG A 751 -24.09 -29.32 38.31
C ARG A 751 -23.83 -27.85 38.00
N PHE A 752 -22.93 -27.56 37.06
CA PHE A 752 -22.67 -26.22 36.56
C PHE A 752 -23.94 -25.57 36.01
N THR A 753 -24.69 -26.30 35.18
CA THR A 753 -25.96 -25.82 34.60
C THR A 753 -26.96 -25.44 35.70
N GLN A 754 -27.14 -26.32 36.70
CA GLN A 754 -28.04 -26.09 37.83
C GLN A 754 -27.60 -24.91 38.71
N TRP A 755 -26.30 -24.74 38.92
CA TRP A 755 -25.76 -23.61 39.66
C TRP A 755 -25.98 -22.29 38.90
N CYS A 756 -25.68 -22.24 37.59
CA CYS A 756 -25.95 -21.07 36.75
C CYS A 756 -27.44 -20.68 36.77
N GLU A 757 -28.34 -21.66 36.65
CA GLU A 757 -29.80 -21.42 36.70
C GLU A 757 -30.24 -20.81 38.04
N ARG A 758 -29.66 -21.25 39.17
CA ARG A 758 -29.93 -20.67 40.50
C ARG A 758 -29.44 -19.22 40.62
N GLN A 759 -28.32 -18.89 39.97
CA GLN A 759 -27.73 -17.55 39.98
C GLN A 759 -28.30 -16.62 38.90
N GLY A 760 -29.17 -17.13 38.01
CA GLY A 760 -29.67 -16.36 36.85
C GLY A 760 -28.62 -16.11 35.76
N LEU A 761 -27.56 -16.92 35.71
CA LEU A 761 -26.45 -16.81 34.76
C LEU A 761 -26.70 -17.68 33.51
N HIS A 762 -26.02 -17.33 32.41
CA HIS A 762 -26.07 -18.13 31.19
C HIS A 762 -25.24 -19.42 31.32
N THR A 763 -25.83 -20.55 30.92
CA THR A 763 -25.19 -21.86 30.98
C THR A 763 -24.23 -22.06 29.81
N TRP A 764 -23.14 -22.81 30.06
CA TRP A 764 -22.16 -23.16 29.04
C TRP A 764 -22.44 -24.53 28.45
N THR A 765 -21.86 -24.83 27.28
CA THR A 765 -21.84 -26.21 26.78
C THR A 765 -20.83 -27.05 27.56
N ALA A 766 -21.03 -28.38 27.61
CA ALA A 766 -20.06 -29.30 28.22
C ALA A 766 -18.66 -29.19 27.57
N HIS A 767 -18.60 -28.84 26.28
CA HIS A 767 -17.35 -28.61 25.58
C HIS A 767 -16.63 -27.37 26.10
N THR A 768 -17.34 -26.23 26.24
CA THR A 768 -16.80 -24.98 26.77
C THR A 768 -16.30 -25.18 28.21
N LEU A 769 -17.12 -25.75 29.08
CA LEU A 769 -16.73 -26.02 30.48
C LEU A 769 -15.47 -26.88 30.56
N ARG A 770 -15.36 -27.93 29.74
CA ARG A 770 -14.17 -28.78 29.69
C ARG A 770 -12.92 -28.03 29.20
N LYS A 771 -13.08 -27.09 28.26
CA LYS A 771 -11.98 -26.26 27.75
C LYS A 771 -11.46 -25.32 28.85
N GLU A 772 -12.36 -24.65 29.56
CA GLU A 772 -11.99 -23.71 30.64
C GLU A 772 -11.40 -24.41 31.86
N MET A 773 -11.90 -25.60 32.22
CA MET A 773 -11.26 -26.43 33.25
C MET A 773 -9.79 -26.73 32.91
N LYS A 774 -9.50 -27.09 31.64
CA LYS A 774 -8.14 -27.39 31.20
C LYS A 774 -7.24 -26.17 31.14
N SER A 775 -7.76 -24.99 30.73
CA SER A 775 -6.97 -23.75 30.69
C SER A 775 -6.49 -23.35 32.08
N ARG A 776 -7.23 -23.73 33.13
CA ARG A 776 -6.86 -23.55 34.55
C ARG A 776 -6.01 -24.66 35.15
N GLY A 777 -5.47 -25.56 34.31
CA GLY A 777 -4.54 -26.59 34.76
C GLY A 777 -5.18 -27.84 35.37
N TRP A 778 -6.51 -27.98 35.36
CA TRP A 778 -7.15 -29.21 35.80
C TRP A 778 -6.86 -30.37 34.84
N GLN A 779 -6.36 -31.48 35.38
CA GLN A 779 -5.99 -32.65 34.60
C GLN A 779 -7.23 -33.47 34.23
N ASP A 780 -7.41 -33.73 32.93
CA ASP A 780 -8.46 -34.63 32.47
C ASP A 780 -7.98 -36.08 32.47
N ALA A 781 -8.87 -36.98 32.90
CA ALA A 781 -8.63 -38.40 32.91
C ALA A 781 -9.83 -39.15 32.31
N ARG A 782 -9.59 -40.38 31.87
CA ARG A 782 -10.63 -41.31 31.44
C ARG A 782 -10.67 -42.49 32.41
N ARG A 783 -11.83 -42.74 33.01
CA ARG A 783 -12.07 -43.90 33.87
C ARG A 783 -13.18 -44.76 33.28
N LYS A 784 -13.47 -45.90 33.92
CA LYS A 784 -14.43 -46.91 33.44
C LYS A 784 -15.85 -46.34 33.23
N TYR A 785 -16.19 -45.26 33.94
CA TYR A 785 -17.52 -44.65 33.96
C TYR A 785 -17.62 -43.36 33.11
N GLY A 786 -16.55 -42.95 32.44
CA GLY A 786 -16.56 -41.76 31.59
C GLY A 786 -15.25 -40.97 31.59
N ARG A 787 -15.26 -39.85 30.88
CA ARG A 787 -14.18 -38.85 30.88
C ARG A 787 -14.53 -37.76 31.90
N GLY A 788 -13.52 -37.26 32.61
CA GLY A 788 -13.71 -36.33 33.73
C GLY A 788 -12.41 -35.67 34.14
N PHE A 789 -12.42 -35.04 35.31
CA PHE A 789 -11.27 -34.36 35.90
C PHE A 789 -10.87 -35.01 37.22
N VAL A 790 -9.57 -35.05 37.51
CA VAL A 790 -9.02 -35.53 38.78
C VAL A 790 -8.71 -34.36 39.71
N GLY A 791 -8.68 -34.64 41.02
CA GLY A 791 -8.34 -33.63 42.02
C GLY A 791 -9.54 -32.89 42.62
N LEU A 792 -10.77 -33.24 42.21
CA LEU A 792 -11.99 -32.63 42.71
C LEU A 792 -13.17 -33.62 42.76
N LYS A 793 -14.08 -33.37 43.68
CA LYS A 793 -15.41 -34.00 43.78
C LYS A 793 -16.48 -32.92 43.88
N LEU A 794 -17.71 -33.23 43.48
CA LEU A 794 -18.85 -32.36 43.73
C LEU A 794 -19.15 -32.32 45.24
N ALA A 795 -19.50 -31.14 45.74
CA ALA A 795 -19.94 -30.91 47.12
C ALA A 795 -21.35 -31.45 47.38
#